data_AF-A0A7W6LJR9-F1
#
_entry.id   AF-A0A7W6LJR9-F1
#
_cell.length_a   1.000
_cell.length_b   1.000
_cell.length_c   1.000
_cell.angle_alpha   90.00
_cell.angle_beta   90.00
_cell.angle_gamma   90.00
#
_symmetry.space_group_name_H-M   'P 1'
#
loop_
_entity.id
_entity.type
_entity.pdbx_description
1 polymer ?
#
loop_
_entity_poly.entity_id
_entity_poly.type
_entity_poly.pdbx_seq_one_letter_code
_entity_poly.pdbx_strand_id
1 'polypeptide(L)'
;MSMSLDRLRKTLFEQALAFGARPLMARPDGDVASLAEGYIPLLVKFTVEDKAAKGLRKLREQAEPEPPVYFSALEMVRDHAALVLIGETGSGKTTFARHLSLTLARADKTPRVLARNELGVRQAEVWDAGDVLPLYLQAQKDTGLKALVDAAAPGLETLLASDTWSSSSATLLIILDALENAGSNSAKLLEEALDMQAAYPRLRILALAEKEASAGLVPPAPFVRFMLLPLLKAQRIDAARTIAALDVEASGIALGSAAANPAQFAMALSASVHGTTAEEIADAWLAHVAKDKQTATLLSGLASDALCGTLDEPDLMPVTRVRQLLAARHLADQTPKSAVAAFRVNPPLWAPVLRSLARRLSGTAILAELVGDLLEGEGDASLRGALLASELSTDGAFHLPLAERLLKIVETGALTPGEREQAGRALSALGDPRDLEALASVPAGSFTFGSDTHPNSAPPHALTVATFRIGVYPVTNRRYGQFVRATNRPWQSPDGFSPERQSAPATDLTWRDANAFCAWLTDVWRREGRLTETEIVRLPTEPEWERAARGDQPDRGQAIIYPWGHEWQDDASNSEEAGFNTTCTVGLFPKGRSPYGCYDMAGQVWEWCTTLWGEDMATPSFRCPYKNDGREDSNAGPAVRRVLRGGCFSSGQMKACCTYRGSLEPDGFWRGNGFRIVVAPVI
;
A
#
# COMPACT_ATOMS: atom_id res chain seq x y z
N MET A 1 -3.60 -42.51 -16.30
CA MET A 1 -2.15 -42.60 -16.60
C MET A 1 -1.44 -41.70 -15.60
N SER A 2 -0.42 -42.20 -14.88
CA SER A 2 0.38 -41.36 -13.99
C SER A 2 1.16 -40.31 -14.80
N MET A 3 1.23 -39.08 -14.30
CA MET A 3 1.97 -37.99 -14.94
C MET A 3 3.47 -38.14 -14.59
N SER A 4 4.35 -38.18 -15.59
CA SER A 4 5.80 -38.14 -15.39
C SER A 4 6.34 -36.71 -15.47
N LEU A 5 7.56 -36.48 -14.95
CA LEU A 5 8.21 -35.17 -15.00
C LEU A 5 8.45 -34.69 -16.44
N ASP A 6 8.89 -35.57 -17.34
CA ASP A 6 9.10 -35.23 -18.76
C ASP A 6 7.78 -34.88 -19.46
N ARG A 7 6.71 -35.61 -19.13
CA ARG A 7 5.38 -35.32 -19.66
C ARG A 7 4.86 -34.00 -19.14
N LEU A 8 5.04 -33.69 -17.86
CA LEU A 8 4.68 -32.39 -17.28
C LEU A 8 5.44 -31.26 -17.98
N ARG A 9 6.78 -31.38 -18.06
CA ARG A 9 7.64 -30.38 -18.72
C ARG A 9 7.17 -30.12 -20.14
N LYS A 10 6.96 -31.18 -20.93
CA LYS A 10 6.48 -31.06 -22.31
C LYS A 10 5.15 -30.32 -22.37
N THR A 11 4.16 -30.71 -21.56
CA THR A 11 2.84 -30.06 -21.52
C THR A 11 2.94 -28.57 -21.17
N LEU A 12 3.66 -28.23 -20.09
CA LEU A 12 3.76 -26.84 -19.63
C LEU A 12 4.54 -25.97 -20.62
N PHE A 13 5.60 -26.49 -21.23
CA PHE A 13 6.37 -25.75 -22.23
C PHE A 13 5.58 -25.59 -23.54
N GLU A 14 4.81 -26.58 -23.99
CA GLU A 14 3.91 -26.43 -25.14
C GLU A 14 2.86 -25.34 -24.90
N GLN A 15 2.23 -25.34 -23.71
CA GLN A 15 1.29 -24.27 -23.31
C GLN A 15 1.97 -22.89 -23.26
N ALA A 16 3.18 -22.83 -22.70
CA ALA A 16 3.95 -21.59 -22.59
C ALA A 16 4.40 -21.05 -23.95
N LEU A 17 4.86 -21.90 -24.87
CA LEU A 17 5.25 -21.52 -26.22
C LEU A 17 4.06 -21.01 -27.04
N ALA A 18 2.85 -21.53 -26.80
CA ALA A 18 1.64 -21.04 -27.44
C ALA A 18 1.33 -19.57 -27.11
N PHE A 19 1.86 -19.03 -26.00
CA PHE A 19 1.75 -17.60 -25.72
C PHE A 19 2.48 -16.72 -26.74
N GLY A 20 3.49 -17.25 -27.45
CA GLY A 20 4.22 -16.49 -28.48
C GLY A 20 3.32 -15.94 -29.58
N ALA A 21 2.25 -16.65 -29.95
CA ALA A 21 1.29 -16.20 -30.96
C ALA A 21 0.26 -15.18 -30.44
N ARG A 22 0.24 -14.89 -29.13
CA ARG A 22 -0.73 -13.94 -28.57
C ARG A 22 -0.38 -12.51 -28.99
N PRO A 23 -1.39 -11.68 -29.31
CA PRO A 23 -1.18 -10.30 -29.70
C PRO A 23 -0.61 -9.50 -28.52
N LEU A 24 0.41 -8.69 -28.79
CA LEU A 24 1.02 -7.76 -27.85
C LEU A 24 0.48 -6.34 -28.06
N MET A 25 0.63 -5.82 -29.28
CA MET A 25 0.17 -4.48 -29.63
C MET A 25 0.02 -4.30 -31.14
N ALA A 26 -0.91 -3.44 -31.56
CA ALA A 26 -1.02 -3.02 -32.95
C ALA A 26 0.10 -2.04 -33.31
N ARG A 27 0.65 -2.19 -34.51
CA ARG A 27 1.59 -1.29 -35.17
C ARG A 27 0.81 -0.23 -35.99
N PRO A 28 1.41 0.92 -36.33
CA PRO A 28 0.69 1.97 -37.07
C PRO A 28 0.30 1.61 -38.50
N ASP A 29 0.94 0.61 -39.09
CA ASP A 29 0.60 0.05 -40.40
C ASP A 29 -0.65 -0.87 -40.36
N GLY A 30 -1.16 -1.17 -39.17
CA GLY A 30 -2.32 -2.05 -38.95
C GLY A 30 -1.94 -3.50 -38.64
N ASP A 31 -0.67 -3.87 -38.73
CA ASP A 31 -0.20 -5.20 -38.32
C ASP A 31 -0.20 -5.32 -36.78
N VAL A 32 -0.26 -6.56 -36.28
CA VAL A 32 -0.24 -6.82 -34.83
C VAL A 32 1.05 -7.54 -34.47
N ALA A 33 1.89 -6.88 -33.66
CA ALA A 33 3.05 -7.52 -33.09
C ALA A 33 2.61 -8.56 -32.06
N SER A 34 3.23 -9.73 -32.10
CA SER A 34 3.01 -10.85 -31.20
C SER A 34 3.99 -10.85 -30.01
N LEU A 35 3.68 -11.61 -28.97
CA LEU A 35 4.59 -11.83 -27.83
C LEU A 35 5.90 -12.54 -28.24
N ALA A 36 5.90 -13.25 -29.37
CA ALA A 36 7.12 -13.87 -29.88
C ALA A 36 8.11 -12.85 -30.44
N GLU A 37 7.62 -11.74 -30.99
CA GLU A 37 8.41 -10.66 -31.60
C GLU A 37 8.96 -9.67 -30.56
N GLY A 38 8.33 -9.54 -29.38
CA GLY A 38 8.87 -8.68 -28.34
C GLY A 38 8.03 -8.62 -27.07
N TYR A 39 8.46 -7.73 -26.16
CA TYR A 39 7.80 -7.44 -24.89
C TYR A 39 8.28 -6.09 -24.36
N ILE A 40 7.41 -5.39 -23.62
CA ILE A 40 7.75 -4.16 -22.90
C ILE A 40 8.05 -4.52 -21.44
N PRO A 41 9.32 -4.49 -21.01
CA PRO A 41 9.72 -4.86 -19.66
C PRO A 41 9.00 -4.00 -18.62
N LEU A 42 8.55 -4.60 -17.52
CA LEU A 42 7.93 -3.87 -16.42
C LEU A 42 8.92 -3.63 -15.29
N LEU A 43 8.87 -2.44 -14.71
CA LEU A 43 9.63 -2.08 -13.52
C LEU A 43 8.72 -2.05 -12.29
N VAL A 44 9.29 -2.21 -11.11
CA VAL A 44 8.59 -2.08 -9.83
C VAL A 44 8.98 -0.81 -9.11
N LYS A 45 8.07 -0.27 -8.29
CA LYS A 45 8.31 0.88 -7.41
C LYS A 45 9.14 0.44 -6.19
N PHE A 46 10.34 -0.05 -6.45
CA PHE A 46 11.33 -0.49 -5.49
C PHE A 46 12.72 -0.28 -6.08
N THR A 47 13.58 0.42 -5.35
CA THR A 47 14.89 0.87 -5.85
C THR A 47 16.05 0.09 -5.22
N VAL A 48 17.22 0.19 -5.84
CA VAL A 48 18.49 -0.32 -5.27
C VAL A 48 18.75 0.25 -3.88
N GLU A 49 18.46 1.55 -3.68
CA GLU A 49 18.59 2.21 -2.38
C GLU A 49 17.61 1.61 -1.36
N ASP A 50 16.35 1.38 -1.73
CA ASP A 50 15.36 0.74 -0.84
C ASP A 50 15.83 -0.64 -0.37
N LYS A 51 16.42 -1.44 -1.27
CA LYS A 51 16.99 -2.77 -0.96
C LYS A 51 18.20 -2.65 -0.02
N ALA A 52 19.07 -1.67 -0.24
CA ALA A 52 20.27 -1.45 0.58
C ALA A 52 19.94 -0.94 1.99
N ALA A 53 18.93 -0.06 2.11
CA ALA A 53 18.56 0.56 3.37
C ALA A 53 17.95 -0.44 4.37
N LYS A 54 17.38 -1.57 3.92
CA LYS A 54 16.58 -2.49 4.78
C LYS A 54 15.57 -1.74 5.67
N GLY A 55 15.07 -0.58 5.24
CA GLY A 55 14.19 0.30 6.02
C GLY A 55 14.86 1.22 7.07
N LEU A 56 16.17 1.10 7.29
CA LEU A 56 16.98 1.98 8.16
C LEU A 56 17.66 3.05 7.29
N ARG A 57 17.01 4.21 7.14
CA ARG A 57 17.68 5.38 6.57
C ARG A 57 18.56 6.00 7.66
N LYS A 58 19.88 5.94 7.49
CA LYS A 58 20.82 6.78 8.23
C LYS A 58 21.22 7.91 7.31
N LEU A 59 20.89 9.15 7.66
CA LEU A 59 21.54 10.29 7.03
C LEU A 59 23.03 10.19 7.40
N ARG A 60 23.86 9.65 6.51
CA ARG A 60 25.27 10.02 6.51
C ARG A 60 25.30 11.48 6.04
N GLU A 61 26.15 12.28 6.69
CA GLU A 61 26.34 13.72 6.48
C GLU A 61 25.96 14.19 5.06
N GLN A 62 24.89 15.01 4.97
CA GLN A 62 24.60 15.93 3.86
C GLN A 62 24.61 15.36 2.42
N ALA A 63 24.50 14.05 2.21
CA ALA A 63 24.41 13.51 0.85
C ALA A 63 23.02 13.80 0.26
N GLU A 64 22.98 14.47 -0.89
CA GLU A 64 21.74 14.60 -1.67
C GLU A 64 21.19 13.21 -2.04
N PRO A 65 19.86 13.02 -2.08
CA PRO A 65 19.27 11.75 -2.49
C PRO A 65 19.74 11.36 -3.89
N GLU A 66 20.25 10.13 -4.05
CA GLU A 66 20.60 9.62 -5.37
C GLU A 66 19.34 9.43 -6.24
N PRO A 67 19.41 9.65 -7.56
CA PRO A 67 18.29 9.36 -8.43
C PRO A 67 17.88 7.88 -8.35
N PRO A 68 16.56 7.58 -8.31
CA PRO A 68 16.10 6.22 -8.11
C PRO A 68 16.57 5.32 -9.26
N VAL A 69 16.99 4.10 -8.92
CA VAL A 69 17.32 3.03 -9.88
C VAL A 69 16.40 1.85 -9.58
N TYR A 70 15.44 1.58 -10.46
CA TYR A 70 14.36 0.64 -10.19
C TYR A 70 14.71 -0.81 -10.59
N PHE A 71 14.21 -1.77 -9.80
CA PHE A 71 14.23 -3.18 -10.16
C PHE A 71 13.18 -3.52 -11.21
N SER A 72 13.42 -4.58 -12.00
CA SER A 72 12.41 -5.10 -12.91
C SER A 72 11.46 -6.07 -12.20
N ALA A 73 10.25 -6.22 -12.73
CA ALA A 73 9.29 -7.21 -12.25
C ALA A 73 9.86 -8.63 -12.30
N LEU A 74 10.65 -8.94 -13.33
CA LEU A 74 11.31 -10.22 -13.50
C LEU A 74 12.35 -10.48 -12.40
N GLU A 75 13.17 -9.49 -12.04
CA GLU A 75 14.11 -9.62 -10.91
C GLU A 75 13.39 -9.86 -9.58
N MET A 76 12.19 -9.28 -9.39
CA MET A 76 11.39 -9.58 -8.21
C MET A 76 10.88 -11.02 -8.22
N VAL A 77 10.45 -11.53 -9.37
CA VAL A 77 10.08 -12.96 -9.49
C VAL A 77 11.27 -13.85 -9.17
N ARG A 78 12.49 -13.47 -9.56
CA ARG A 78 13.73 -14.21 -9.28
C ARG A 78 14.10 -14.21 -7.81
N ASP A 79 13.96 -13.08 -7.14
CA ASP A 79 14.43 -12.87 -5.76
C ASP A 79 13.47 -13.40 -4.69
N HIS A 80 12.20 -13.67 -5.04
CA HIS A 80 11.15 -14.00 -4.07
C HIS A 80 10.47 -15.34 -4.34
N ALA A 81 10.29 -16.16 -3.30
CA ALA A 81 9.62 -17.46 -3.41
C ALA A 81 8.09 -17.32 -3.53
N ALA A 82 7.50 -16.31 -2.89
CA ALA A 82 6.09 -15.95 -2.98
C ALA A 82 5.98 -14.44 -3.20
N LEU A 83 5.40 -14.03 -4.33
CA LEU A 83 5.35 -12.64 -4.77
C LEU A 83 3.96 -12.24 -5.26
N VAL A 84 3.49 -11.06 -4.86
CA VAL A 84 2.34 -10.37 -5.46
C VAL A 84 2.81 -9.12 -6.20
N LEU A 85 2.53 -9.05 -7.50
CA LEU A 85 2.74 -7.86 -8.32
C LEU A 85 1.41 -7.16 -8.59
N ILE A 86 1.34 -5.89 -8.22
CA ILE A 86 0.11 -5.09 -8.31
C ILE A 86 0.28 -4.00 -9.35
N GLY A 87 -0.70 -3.82 -10.23
CA GLY A 87 -0.69 -2.72 -11.19
C GLY A 87 -2.09 -2.34 -11.63
N GLU A 88 -2.23 -1.15 -12.20
CA GLU A 88 -3.50 -0.64 -12.73
C GLU A 88 -4.03 -1.53 -13.86
N THR A 89 -5.34 -1.43 -14.12
CA THR A 89 -5.94 -2.02 -15.32
C THR A 89 -5.18 -1.54 -16.58
N GLY A 90 -4.74 -2.48 -17.43
CA GLY A 90 -3.93 -2.18 -18.62
C GLY A 90 -2.42 -2.04 -18.36
N SER A 91 -1.93 -2.28 -17.14
CA SER A 91 -0.50 -2.18 -16.78
C SER A 91 0.41 -3.29 -17.36
N GLY A 92 -0.10 -4.16 -18.23
CA GLY A 92 0.67 -5.24 -18.86
C GLY A 92 0.92 -6.49 -17.99
N LYS A 93 0.23 -6.65 -16.85
CA LYS A 93 0.36 -7.83 -15.94
C LYS A 93 0.22 -9.17 -16.66
N THR A 94 -0.91 -9.38 -17.34
CA THR A 94 -1.18 -10.61 -18.11
C THR A 94 -0.14 -10.84 -19.20
N THR A 95 0.26 -9.78 -19.90
CA THR A 95 1.31 -9.84 -20.93
C THR A 95 2.65 -10.24 -20.32
N PHE A 96 3.01 -9.72 -19.14
CA PHE A 96 4.19 -10.11 -18.38
C PHE A 96 4.17 -11.59 -17.99
N ALA A 97 3.08 -12.09 -17.38
CA ALA A 97 2.95 -13.49 -17.02
C ALA A 97 3.14 -14.43 -18.22
N ARG A 98 2.48 -14.11 -19.34
CA ARG A 98 2.58 -14.88 -20.58
C ARG A 98 3.99 -14.82 -21.18
N HIS A 99 4.62 -13.65 -21.19
CA HIS A 99 5.99 -13.49 -21.65
C HIS A 99 7.01 -14.21 -20.76
N LEU A 100 6.82 -14.20 -19.44
CA LEU A 100 7.63 -14.94 -18.49
C LEU A 100 7.54 -16.45 -18.76
N SER A 101 6.33 -16.99 -18.92
CA SER A 101 6.11 -18.39 -19.30
C SER A 101 6.82 -18.73 -20.62
N LEU A 102 6.63 -17.89 -21.64
CA LEU A 102 7.26 -18.05 -22.95
C LEU A 102 8.79 -18.07 -22.86
N THR A 103 9.38 -17.16 -22.07
CA THR A 103 10.83 -17.06 -21.87
C THR A 103 11.39 -18.27 -21.13
N LEU A 104 10.67 -18.78 -20.12
CA LEU A 104 11.04 -19.99 -19.39
C LEU A 104 11.07 -21.24 -20.27
N ALA A 105 10.20 -21.32 -21.28
CA ALA A 105 10.14 -22.43 -22.22
C ALA A 105 11.14 -22.31 -23.39
N ARG A 106 11.75 -21.14 -23.59
CA ARG A 106 12.75 -20.89 -24.66
C ARG A 106 14.16 -21.26 -24.19
N ALA A 107 15.01 -21.62 -25.16
CA ALA A 107 16.42 -21.91 -24.92
C ALA A 107 17.25 -20.62 -24.68
N ASP A 108 16.86 -19.52 -25.33
CA ASP A 108 17.52 -18.23 -25.17
C ASP A 108 17.04 -17.53 -23.89
N LYS A 109 17.97 -17.33 -22.96
CA LYS A 109 17.78 -16.63 -21.69
C LYS A 109 18.72 -15.43 -21.56
N THR A 110 19.14 -14.84 -22.68
CA THR A 110 20.13 -13.75 -22.69
C THR A 110 19.61 -12.54 -21.91
N PRO A 111 20.38 -12.00 -20.94
CA PRO A 111 19.99 -10.81 -20.19
C PRO A 111 19.72 -9.60 -21.11
N ARG A 112 18.60 -8.91 -20.87
CA ARG A 112 18.24 -7.69 -21.62
C ARG A 112 18.71 -6.45 -20.88
N VAL A 113 19.34 -5.50 -21.56
CA VAL A 113 19.67 -4.20 -20.97
C VAL A 113 18.43 -3.31 -20.95
N LEU A 114 18.03 -2.88 -19.76
CA LEU A 114 16.82 -2.08 -19.53
C LEU A 114 17.17 -0.67 -19.04
N ALA A 115 16.39 0.32 -19.46
CA ALA A 115 16.35 1.60 -18.76
C ALA A 115 15.79 1.40 -17.34
N ARG A 116 16.48 1.94 -16.33
CA ARG A 116 16.16 1.81 -14.90
C ARG A 116 15.63 3.09 -14.28
N ASN A 117 15.73 4.22 -14.99
CA ASN A 117 15.15 5.51 -14.64
C ASN A 117 15.09 6.44 -15.87
N GLU A 118 14.55 7.64 -15.69
CA GLU A 118 14.45 8.66 -16.75
C GLU A 118 15.78 9.39 -17.01
N LEU A 119 16.79 9.20 -16.17
CA LEU A 119 18.11 9.83 -16.30
C LEU A 119 19.09 9.00 -17.14
N GLY A 120 18.60 7.98 -17.83
CA GLY A 120 19.40 7.17 -18.76
C GLY A 120 20.25 6.10 -18.08
N VAL A 121 20.06 5.80 -16.80
CA VAL A 121 20.69 4.63 -16.18
C VAL A 121 20.14 3.38 -16.83
N ARG A 122 21.03 2.54 -17.39
CA ARG A 122 20.66 1.26 -18.00
C ARG A 122 21.45 0.12 -17.35
N GLN A 123 20.76 -0.95 -17.03
CA GLN A 123 21.36 -2.14 -16.41
C GLN A 123 20.72 -3.40 -16.98
N ALA A 124 21.52 -4.47 -17.10
CA ALA A 124 21.01 -5.77 -17.49
C ALA A 124 19.96 -6.26 -16.49
N GLU A 125 18.86 -6.78 -17.00
CA GLU A 125 17.90 -7.57 -16.25
C GLU A 125 18.48 -8.97 -16.10
N VAL A 126 18.91 -9.31 -14.88
CA VAL A 126 19.58 -10.57 -14.60
C VAL A 126 18.56 -11.64 -14.25
N TRP A 127 18.59 -12.75 -14.96
CA TRP A 127 17.77 -13.93 -14.70
C TRP A 127 18.65 -15.17 -14.64
N ASP A 128 18.74 -15.78 -13.47
CA ASP A 128 19.52 -16.99 -13.21
C ASP A 128 18.63 -18.21 -12.95
N ALA A 129 17.35 -18.15 -13.36
CA ALA A 129 16.42 -19.23 -13.06
C ALA A 129 16.77 -20.48 -13.87
N GLY A 130 17.20 -21.52 -13.15
CA GLY A 130 17.59 -22.83 -13.66
C GLY A 130 16.43 -23.57 -14.33
N ASP A 131 16.11 -24.76 -13.83
CA ASP A 131 15.08 -25.63 -14.40
C ASP A 131 13.68 -25.28 -13.87
N VAL A 132 13.11 -24.17 -14.34
CA VAL A 132 11.80 -23.67 -13.89
C VAL A 132 10.69 -24.02 -14.88
N LEU A 133 9.62 -24.64 -14.37
CA LEU A 133 8.42 -25.01 -15.13
C LEU A 133 7.28 -24.03 -14.81
N PRO A 134 6.78 -23.23 -15.77
CA PRO A 134 5.69 -22.29 -15.53
C PRO A 134 4.32 -22.99 -15.61
N LEU A 135 3.53 -22.87 -14.55
CA LEU A 135 2.11 -23.23 -14.53
C LEU A 135 1.28 -21.94 -14.52
N TYR A 136 0.76 -21.55 -15.68
CA TYR A 136 -0.11 -20.37 -15.81
C TYR A 136 -1.55 -20.72 -15.48
N LEU A 137 -2.12 -20.05 -14.48
CA LEU A 137 -3.48 -20.19 -14.02
C LEU A 137 -4.17 -18.81 -14.07
N GLN A 138 -5.44 -18.78 -14.45
CA GLN A 138 -6.27 -17.59 -14.27
C GLN A 138 -7.16 -17.78 -13.07
N ALA A 139 -7.14 -16.83 -12.15
CA ALA A 139 -8.07 -16.84 -11.04
C ALA A 139 -9.51 -16.72 -11.56
N GLN A 140 -10.41 -17.47 -10.94
CA GLN A 140 -11.81 -17.51 -11.31
C GLN A 140 -12.65 -17.33 -10.05
N LYS A 141 -13.83 -16.75 -10.23
CA LYS A 141 -14.79 -16.57 -9.14
C LYS A 141 -15.14 -17.93 -8.54
N ASP A 142 -15.17 -18.01 -7.22
CA ASP A 142 -15.60 -19.18 -6.45
C ASP A 142 -14.83 -20.49 -6.76
N THR A 143 -13.61 -20.39 -7.29
CA THR A 143 -12.77 -21.54 -7.64
C THR A 143 -11.49 -21.56 -6.80
N GLY A 144 -11.26 -22.63 -6.06
CA GLY A 144 -10.05 -22.82 -5.25
C GLY A 144 -8.83 -23.25 -6.08
N LEU A 145 -7.63 -23.13 -5.51
CA LEU A 145 -6.36 -23.39 -6.19
C LEU A 145 -6.28 -24.81 -6.74
N LYS A 146 -6.73 -25.79 -5.93
CA LYS A 146 -6.72 -27.20 -6.32
C LYS A 146 -7.47 -27.43 -7.64
N ALA A 147 -8.66 -26.85 -7.78
CA ALA A 147 -9.45 -27.00 -9.00
C ALA A 147 -8.78 -26.35 -10.21
N LEU A 148 -8.14 -25.19 -10.02
CA LEU A 148 -7.36 -24.53 -11.08
C LEU A 148 -6.15 -25.38 -11.52
N VAL A 149 -5.42 -25.93 -10.55
CA VAL A 149 -4.25 -26.80 -10.80
C VAL A 149 -4.68 -28.08 -11.50
N ASP A 150 -5.72 -28.76 -11.01
CA ASP A 150 -6.22 -30.01 -11.59
C ASP A 150 -6.75 -29.81 -13.02
N ALA A 151 -7.36 -28.66 -13.31
CA ALA A 151 -7.79 -28.31 -14.66
C ALA A 151 -6.61 -28.04 -15.62
N ALA A 152 -5.57 -27.36 -15.15
CA ALA A 152 -4.42 -26.97 -15.97
C ALA A 152 -3.39 -28.10 -16.17
N ALA A 153 -3.18 -28.92 -15.13
CA ALA A 153 -2.19 -30.00 -15.10
C ALA A 153 -2.71 -31.21 -14.28
N PRO A 154 -3.61 -32.05 -14.83
CA PRO A 154 -4.18 -33.19 -14.13
C PRO A 154 -3.10 -34.16 -13.60
N GLY A 155 -3.16 -34.47 -12.30
CA GLY A 155 -2.22 -35.38 -11.64
C GLY A 155 -0.91 -34.73 -11.17
N LEU A 156 -0.83 -33.39 -11.19
CA LEU A 156 0.33 -32.64 -10.69
C LEU A 156 0.67 -32.94 -9.24
N GLU A 157 -0.31 -32.87 -8.34
CA GLU A 157 -0.08 -33.13 -6.91
C GLU A 157 0.51 -34.54 -6.67
N THR A 158 0.05 -35.55 -7.41
CA THR A 158 0.59 -36.91 -7.32
C THR A 158 2.06 -36.97 -7.75
N LEU A 159 2.45 -36.24 -8.79
CA LEU A 159 3.85 -36.16 -9.22
C LEU A 159 4.69 -35.37 -8.20
N LEU A 160 4.18 -34.26 -7.68
CA LEU A 160 4.88 -33.43 -6.67
C LEU A 160 5.15 -34.22 -5.38
N ALA A 161 4.25 -35.13 -5.01
CA ALA A 161 4.40 -36.03 -3.87
C ALA A 161 5.34 -37.22 -4.13
N SER A 162 5.86 -37.40 -5.34
CA SER A 162 6.71 -38.55 -5.71
C SER A 162 8.20 -38.32 -5.47
N ASP A 163 8.95 -39.42 -5.30
CA ASP A 163 10.42 -39.39 -5.21
C ASP A 163 11.08 -38.83 -6.47
N THR A 164 10.42 -38.94 -7.63
CA THR A 164 10.91 -38.39 -8.90
C THR A 164 10.97 -36.86 -8.84
N TRP A 165 9.99 -36.22 -8.19
CA TRP A 165 10.01 -34.78 -8.00
C TRP A 165 11.06 -34.36 -6.98
N SER A 166 11.06 -34.99 -5.79
CA SER A 166 11.96 -34.64 -4.69
C SER A 166 13.44 -34.79 -5.08
N SER A 167 13.79 -35.77 -5.92
CA SER A 167 15.15 -36.00 -6.41
C SER A 167 15.54 -35.15 -7.63
N SER A 168 14.60 -34.47 -8.30
CA SER A 168 14.90 -33.63 -9.46
C SER A 168 15.63 -32.31 -9.09
N SER A 169 15.94 -31.47 -10.07
CA SER A 169 16.33 -30.06 -9.85
C SER A 169 15.25 -29.08 -10.31
N ALA A 170 14.10 -29.61 -10.77
CA ALA A 170 13.02 -28.81 -11.30
C ALA A 170 12.35 -27.97 -10.20
N THR A 171 11.97 -26.75 -10.56
CA THR A 171 11.19 -25.84 -9.74
C THR A 171 9.88 -25.55 -10.46
N LEU A 172 8.74 -25.65 -9.77
CA LEU A 172 7.45 -25.26 -10.33
C LEU A 172 7.17 -23.79 -9.98
N LEU A 173 6.86 -22.96 -10.98
CA LEU A 173 6.38 -21.59 -10.77
C LEU A 173 4.89 -21.54 -11.07
N ILE A 174 4.06 -21.40 -10.03
CA ILE A 174 2.63 -21.13 -10.20
C ILE A 174 2.45 -19.63 -10.46
N ILE A 175 1.84 -19.30 -11.59
CA ILE A 175 1.50 -17.94 -11.98
C ILE A 175 -0.02 -17.78 -11.89
N LEU A 176 -0.51 -17.10 -10.86
CA LEU A 176 -1.92 -16.74 -10.67
C LEU A 176 -2.19 -15.37 -11.28
N ASP A 177 -2.75 -15.34 -12.49
CA ASP A 177 -3.13 -14.12 -13.20
C ASP A 177 -4.57 -13.68 -12.89
N ALA A 178 -4.84 -12.39 -13.03
CA ALA A 178 -6.13 -11.75 -12.79
C ALA A 178 -6.75 -12.09 -11.43
N LEU A 179 -5.97 -12.00 -10.35
CA LEU A 179 -6.38 -12.36 -8.98
C LEU A 179 -7.69 -11.68 -8.54
N GLU A 180 -7.97 -10.48 -9.06
CA GLU A 180 -9.21 -9.74 -8.86
C GLU A 180 -10.47 -10.52 -9.22
N ASN A 181 -10.39 -11.47 -10.16
CA ASN A 181 -11.53 -12.30 -10.57
C ASN A 181 -11.99 -13.26 -9.48
N ALA A 182 -11.13 -13.57 -8.50
CA ALA A 182 -11.52 -14.37 -7.32
C ALA A 182 -12.34 -13.55 -6.30
N GLY A 183 -12.40 -12.22 -6.44
CA GLY A 183 -13.12 -11.34 -5.52
C GLY A 183 -12.65 -11.51 -4.07
N SER A 184 -13.61 -11.75 -3.16
CA SER A 184 -13.33 -11.97 -1.73
C SER A 184 -12.49 -13.22 -1.44
N ASN A 185 -12.40 -14.18 -2.38
CA ASN A 185 -11.60 -15.39 -2.21
C ASN A 185 -10.13 -15.20 -2.61
N SER A 186 -9.71 -14.01 -3.04
CA SER A 186 -8.32 -13.72 -3.44
C SER A 186 -7.31 -14.04 -2.34
N ALA A 187 -7.55 -13.62 -1.09
CA ALA A 187 -6.67 -13.93 0.05
C ALA A 187 -6.57 -15.44 0.31
N LYS A 188 -7.72 -16.13 0.33
CA LYS A 188 -7.78 -17.59 0.49
C LYS A 188 -7.01 -18.34 -0.61
N LEU A 189 -7.08 -17.86 -1.85
CA LEU A 189 -6.33 -18.45 -2.96
C LEU A 189 -4.81 -18.33 -2.76
N LEU A 190 -4.35 -17.23 -2.16
CA LEU A 190 -2.94 -17.06 -1.78
C LEU A 190 -2.55 -17.99 -0.62
N GLU A 191 -3.41 -18.15 0.39
CA GLU A 191 -3.20 -19.10 1.50
C GLU A 191 -3.09 -20.54 0.98
N GLU A 192 -4.02 -20.99 0.14
CA GLU A 192 -3.98 -22.32 -0.48
C GLU A 192 -2.69 -22.54 -1.29
N ALA A 193 -2.16 -21.48 -1.92
CA ALA A 193 -0.90 -21.54 -2.65
C ALA A 193 0.30 -21.69 -1.70
N LEU A 194 0.29 -21.01 -0.55
CA LEU A 194 1.32 -21.18 0.47
C LEU A 194 1.26 -22.57 1.11
N ASP A 195 0.07 -23.11 1.38
CA ASP A 195 -0.08 -24.47 1.90
C ASP A 195 0.54 -25.48 0.93
N MET A 196 0.30 -25.31 -0.37
CA MET A 196 0.91 -26.13 -1.41
C MET A 196 2.44 -25.94 -1.48
N GLN A 197 2.94 -24.71 -1.34
CA GLN A 197 4.38 -24.42 -1.29
C GLN A 197 5.05 -25.02 -0.05
N ALA A 198 4.40 -24.98 1.10
CA ALA A 198 4.89 -25.58 2.34
C ALA A 198 5.00 -27.11 2.21
N ALA A 199 4.04 -27.75 1.53
CA ALA A 199 4.10 -29.18 1.21
C ALA A 199 5.21 -29.51 0.20
N TYR A 200 5.50 -28.60 -0.74
CA TYR A 200 6.45 -28.81 -1.84
C TYR A 200 7.46 -27.64 -1.95
N PRO A 201 8.61 -27.69 -1.24
CA PRO A 201 9.53 -26.55 -1.12
C PRO A 201 10.15 -26.02 -2.42
N ARG A 202 10.10 -26.79 -3.52
CA ARG A 202 10.53 -26.34 -4.85
C ARG A 202 9.41 -25.71 -5.68
N LEU A 203 8.39 -25.20 -5.01
CA LEU A 203 7.31 -24.43 -5.60
C LEU A 203 7.56 -22.94 -5.34
N ARG A 204 7.34 -22.13 -6.36
CA ARG A 204 7.35 -20.67 -6.28
C ARG A 204 6.00 -20.14 -6.73
N ILE A 205 5.61 -18.99 -6.21
CA ILE A 205 4.29 -18.40 -6.48
C ILE A 205 4.47 -16.95 -6.95
N LEU A 206 3.86 -16.64 -8.09
CA LEU A 206 3.66 -15.30 -8.60
C LEU A 206 2.16 -15.05 -8.72
N ALA A 207 1.63 -14.08 -7.97
CA ALA A 207 0.27 -13.60 -8.14
C ALA A 207 0.26 -12.20 -8.76
N LEU A 208 -0.67 -11.96 -9.68
CA LEU A 208 -0.87 -10.68 -10.34
C LEU A 208 -2.24 -10.12 -9.97
N ALA A 209 -2.27 -8.91 -9.42
CA ALA A 209 -3.50 -8.29 -8.95
C ALA A 209 -3.72 -6.90 -9.54
N GLU A 210 -4.97 -6.58 -9.84
CA GLU A 210 -5.42 -5.25 -10.21
C GLU A 210 -5.45 -4.31 -8.98
N LYS A 211 -4.91 -3.09 -9.13
CA LYS A 211 -4.66 -2.15 -8.03
C LYS A 211 -5.92 -1.76 -7.27
N GLU A 212 -6.98 -1.35 -7.96
CA GLU A 212 -8.25 -0.96 -7.37
C GLU A 212 -8.91 -2.14 -6.67
N ALA A 213 -8.91 -3.32 -7.31
CA ALA A 213 -9.55 -4.52 -6.76
C ALA A 213 -8.78 -5.13 -5.57
N SER A 214 -7.47 -4.87 -5.47
CA SER A 214 -6.60 -5.38 -4.41
C SER A 214 -6.22 -4.34 -3.37
N ALA A 215 -6.87 -3.17 -3.35
CA ALA A 215 -6.55 -2.09 -2.41
C ALA A 215 -6.62 -2.52 -0.93
N GLY A 216 -7.49 -3.47 -0.59
CA GLY A 216 -7.63 -4.05 0.75
C GLY A 216 -6.99 -5.43 0.92
N LEU A 217 -6.31 -5.97 -0.09
CA LEU A 217 -5.65 -7.27 -0.01
C LEU A 217 -4.35 -7.14 0.78
N VAL A 218 -4.28 -7.80 1.92
CA VAL A 218 -3.04 -8.03 2.67
C VAL A 218 -2.60 -9.47 2.37
N PRO A 219 -1.57 -9.68 1.54
CA PRO A 219 -1.09 -11.02 1.25
C PRO A 219 -0.57 -11.70 2.53
N PRO A 220 -0.85 -13.00 2.75
CA PRO A 220 -0.34 -13.72 3.90
C PRO A 220 1.19 -13.82 3.85
N ALA A 221 1.86 -13.74 4.99
CA ALA A 221 3.31 -13.99 5.05
C ALA A 221 3.61 -15.42 4.55
N PRO A 222 4.68 -15.64 3.75
CA PRO A 222 5.79 -14.74 3.44
C PRO A 222 5.65 -13.99 2.10
N PHE A 223 4.44 -13.79 1.55
CA PHE A 223 4.29 -13.03 0.30
C PHE A 223 4.92 -11.65 0.41
N VAL A 224 5.80 -11.33 -0.55
CA VAL A 224 6.29 -9.97 -0.75
C VAL A 224 5.40 -9.29 -1.79
N ARG A 225 5.16 -7.99 -1.63
CA ARG A 225 4.28 -7.20 -2.50
C ARG A 225 5.04 -6.06 -3.15
N PHE A 226 4.95 -5.94 -4.48
CA PHE A 226 5.48 -4.78 -5.20
C PHE A 226 4.44 -4.16 -6.14
N MET A 227 4.44 -2.84 -6.19
CA MET A 227 3.67 -2.08 -7.17
C MET A 227 4.45 -1.95 -8.47
N LEU A 228 3.80 -2.17 -9.60
CA LEU A 228 4.35 -1.89 -10.93
C LEU A 228 4.44 -0.37 -11.15
N LEU A 229 5.52 0.06 -11.80
CA LEU A 229 5.66 1.44 -12.27
C LEU A 229 4.93 1.64 -13.60
N PRO A 230 4.37 2.83 -13.83
CA PRO A 230 4.08 3.29 -15.19
C PRO A 230 5.35 3.22 -16.04
N LEU A 231 5.19 2.95 -17.34
CA LEU A 231 6.31 2.91 -18.27
C LEU A 231 7.05 4.24 -18.30
N LEU A 232 8.36 4.17 -18.09
CA LEU A 232 9.26 5.29 -18.29
C LEU A 232 9.21 5.76 -19.75
N LYS A 233 9.50 7.03 -20.01
CA LYS A 233 9.67 7.55 -21.38
C LYS A 233 10.73 6.74 -22.13
N ALA A 234 11.85 6.41 -21.48
CA ALA A 234 12.90 5.57 -22.06
C ALA A 234 12.39 4.17 -22.47
N GLN A 235 11.55 3.52 -21.65
CA GLN A 235 10.98 2.20 -21.99
C GLN A 235 10.05 2.26 -23.20
N ARG A 236 9.33 3.37 -23.37
CA ARG A 236 8.43 3.58 -24.52
C ARG A 236 9.18 3.84 -25.81
N ILE A 237 10.27 4.60 -25.75
CA ILE A 237 11.19 4.78 -26.89
C ILE A 237 11.77 3.42 -27.31
N ASP A 238 12.27 2.63 -26.36
CA ASP A 238 12.83 1.30 -26.63
C ASP A 238 11.78 0.36 -27.23
N ALA A 239 10.56 0.34 -26.67
CA ALA A 239 9.46 -0.47 -27.16
C ALA A 239 9.06 -0.10 -28.60
N ALA A 240 8.91 1.20 -28.90
CA ALA A 240 8.58 1.67 -30.24
C ALA A 240 9.65 1.26 -31.27
N ARG A 241 10.94 1.40 -30.93
CA ARG A 241 12.05 1.01 -31.81
C ARG A 241 12.11 -0.51 -32.03
N THR A 242 11.97 -1.30 -30.97
CA THR A 242 12.17 -2.76 -31.03
C THR A 242 10.96 -3.53 -31.54
N ILE A 243 9.74 -3.09 -31.22
CA ILE A 243 8.51 -3.86 -31.50
C ILE A 243 7.79 -3.32 -32.75
N ALA A 244 7.79 -2.00 -32.91
CA ALA A 244 7.11 -1.33 -34.02
C ALA A 244 8.06 -0.80 -35.10
N ALA A 245 9.38 -0.95 -34.94
CA ALA A 245 10.39 -0.42 -35.86
C ALA A 245 10.25 1.10 -36.13
N LEU A 246 9.85 1.86 -35.10
CA LEU A 246 9.61 3.30 -35.21
C LEU A 246 10.56 4.08 -34.30
N ASP A 247 11.15 5.13 -34.85
CA ASP A 247 11.82 6.14 -34.05
C ASP A 247 10.84 7.25 -33.66
N VAL A 248 10.39 7.21 -32.42
CA VAL A 248 9.37 8.13 -31.90
C VAL A 248 9.96 9.33 -31.16
N GLU A 249 11.29 9.40 -31.04
CA GLU A 249 11.95 10.45 -30.25
C GLU A 249 11.77 11.84 -30.88
N ALA A 250 11.89 11.93 -32.21
CA ALA A 250 11.67 13.17 -32.96
C ALA A 250 10.18 13.51 -33.15
N SER A 251 9.32 12.50 -33.33
CA SER A 251 7.89 12.70 -33.58
C SER A 251 7.07 12.88 -32.29
N GLY A 252 7.59 12.44 -31.15
CA GLY A 252 6.91 12.47 -29.86
C GLY A 252 5.77 11.45 -29.73
N ILE A 253 5.55 10.57 -30.71
CA ILE A 253 4.43 9.62 -30.72
C ILE A 253 4.50 8.69 -29.49
N ALA A 254 3.38 8.56 -28.78
CA ALA A 254 3.22 7.74 -27.59
C ALA A 254 4.18 8.05 -26.42
N LEU A 255 4.80 9.24 -26.41
CA LEU A 255 5.71 9.68 -25.35
C LEU A 255 5.07 10.59 -24.29
N GLY A 256 3.81 10.98 -24.46
CA GLY A 256 3.05 11.80 -23.50
C GLY A 256 2.71 11.06 -22.21
N SER A 257 2.43 11.74 -21.11
CA SER A 257 2.30 11.14 -19.77
C SER A 257 1.26 10.00 -19.68
N ALA A 258 0.11 10.12 -20.36
CA ALA A 258 -0.93 9.08 -20.30
C ALA A 258 -0.51 7.77 -21.00
N ALA A 259 0.33 7.86 -22.02
CA ALA A 259 0.90 6.69 -22.68
C ALA A 259 1.89 5.90 -21.78
N ALA A 260 2.13 6.30 -20.52
CA ALA A 260 2.90 5.49 -19.57
C ALA A 260 2.16 4.19 -19.16
N ASN A 261 0.84 4.09 -19.36
CA ASN A 261 0.13 2.82 -19.20
C ASN A 261 0.27 1.99 -20.50
N PRO A 262 0.73 0.72 -20.46
CA PRO A 262 0.95 -0.12 -21.66
C PRO A 262 -0.24 -0.23 -22.63
N ALA A 263 -1.48 -0.34 -22.13
CA ALA A 263 -2.65 -0.36 -23.02
C ALA A 263 -2.85 0.98 -23.75
N GLN A 264 -2.61 2.09 -23.05
CA GLN A 264 -2.68 3.43 -23.62
C GLN A 264 -1.49 3.70 -24.56
N PHE A 265 -0.30 3.20 -24.24
CA PHE A 265 0.86 3.22 -25.14
C PHE A 265 0.54 2.57 -26.49
N ALA A 266 -0.05 1.37 -26.48
CA ALA A 266 -0.43 0.66 -27.70
C ALA A 266 -1.47 1.41 -28.53
N MET A 267 -2.49 1.99 -27.88
CA MET A 267 -3.47 2.86 -28.55
C MET A 267 -2.82 4.11 -29.14
N ALA A 268 -1.95 4.78 -28.38
CA ALA A 268 -1.28 6.01 -28.81
C ALA A 268 -0.33 5.76 -29.98
N LEU A 269 0.40 4.65 -29.97
CA LEU A 269 1.33 4.28 -31.03
C LEU A 269 0.57 3.98 -32.33
N SER A 270 -0.45 3.12 -32.28
CA SER A 270 -1.26 2.79 -33.47
C SER A 270 -2.00 4.01 -34.04
N ALA A 271 -2.51 4.89 -33.18
CA ALA A 271 -3.15 6.14 -33.60
C ALA A 271 -2.17 7.26 -33.99
N SER A 272 -0.85 7.04 -33.83
CA SER A 272 0.20 8.03 -34.09
C SER A 272 0.03 9.37 -33.36
N VAL A 273 -0.33 9.33 -32.06
CA VAL A 273 -0.55 10.53 -31.23
C VAL A 273 0.44 10.64 -30.07
N HIS A 274 0.71 11.85 -29.59
CA HIS A 274 1.59 12.08 -28.43
C HIS A 274 1.01 11.49 -27.14
N GLY A 275 -0.26 11.75 -26.86
CA GLY A 275 -1.03 11.13 -25.77
C GLY A 275 -0.77 11.71 -24.39
N THR A 276 -1.22 12.95 -24.16
CA THR A 276 -1.08 13.63 -22.86
C THR A 276 -2.11 13.12 -21.86
N THR A 277 -3.36 12.93 -22.30
CA THR A 277 -4.45 12.36 -21.51
C THR A 277 -4.91 11.00 -22.05
N ALA A 278 -5.54 10.19 -21.21
CA ALA A 278 -6.02 8.86 -21.61
C ALA A 278 -7.21 8.98 -22.57
N GLU A 279 -8.01 10.02 -22.39
CA GLU A 279 -9.21 10.35 -23.15
C GLU A 279 -8.84 10.76 -24.58
N GLU A 280 -7.82 11.62 -24.76
CA GLU A 280 -7.27 11.98 -26.08
C GLU A 280 -6.77 10.75 -26.84
N ILE A 281 -6.00 9.88 -26.16
CA ILE A 281 -5.49 8.65 -26.76
C ILE A 281 -6.65 7.76 -27.22
N ALA A 282 -7.65 7.55 -26.36
CA ALA A 282 -8.78 6.69 -26.66
C ALA A 282 -9.62 7.23 -27.84
N ASP A 283 -9.85 8.54 -27.88
CA ASP A 283 -10.64 9.18 -28.93
C ASP A 283 -9.92 9.14 -30.29
N ALA A 284 -8.61 9.41 -30.31
CA ALA A 284 -7.80 9.31 -31.52
C ALA A 284 -7.70 7.86 -32.04
N TRP A 285 -7.46 6.91 -31.14
CA TRP A 285 -7.43 5.49 -31.49
C TRP A 285 -8.77 4.99 -32.01
N LEU A 286 -9.87 5.38 -31.36
CA LEU A 286 -11.20 5.01 -31.82
C LEU A 286 -11.50 5.61 -33.20
N ALA A 287 -11.15 6.88 -33.44
CA ALA A 287 -11.32 7.49 -34.76
C ALA A 287 -10.51 6.75 -35.84
N HIS A 288 -9.29 6.34 -35.51
CA HIS A 288 -8.43 5.56 -36.41
C HIS A 288 -9.03 4.19 -36.76
N VAL A 289 -9.55 3.45 -35.76
CA VAL A 289 -10.09 2.10 -35.96
C VAL A 289 -11.50 2.13 -36.57
N ALA A 290 -12.36 3.05 -36.12
CA ALA A 290 -13.76 3.11 -36.54
C ALA A 290 -13.96 3.70 -37.94
N LYS A 291 -13.05 4.58 -38.40
CA LYS A 291 -13.10 5.31 -39.68
C LYS A 291 -14.28 6.27 -39.87
N ASP A 292 -15.40 6.07 -39.17
CA ASP A 292 -16.57 6.94 -39.19
C ASP A 292 -17.21 7.10 -37.79
N LYS A 293 -18.05 8.12 -37.64
CA LYS A 293 -18.68 8.49 -36.36
C LYS A 293 -19.71 7.45 -35.88
N GLN A 294 -20.47 6.83 -36.78
CA GLN A 294 -21.51 5.87 -36.42
C GLN A 294 -20.88 4.60 -35.85
N THR A 295 -19.83 4.09 -36.51
CA THR A 295 -19.03 2.96 -36.01
C THR A 295 -18.37 3.30 -34.67
N ALA A 296 -17.82 4.51 -34.51
CA ALA A 296 -17.20 4.92 -33.25
C ALA A 296 -18.21 4.95 -32.08
N THR A 297 -19.43 5.45 -32.33
CA THR A 297 -20.51 5.44 -31.33
C THR A 297 -20.94 4.02 -30.99
N LEU A 298 -21.11 3.15 -31.98
CA LEU A 298 -21.46 1.74 -31.78
C LEU A 298 -20.41 1.02 -30.92
N LEU A 299 -19.13 1.14 -31.26
CA LEU A 299 -18.04 0.51 -30.50
C LEU A 299 -17.96 1.00 -29.06
N SER A 300 -18.23 2.29 -28.82
CA SER A 300 -18.25 2.83 -27.45
C SER A 300 -19.43 2.29 -26.63
N GLY A 301 -20.60 2.12 -27.27
CA GLY A 301 -21.76 1.47 -26.66
C GLY A 301 -21.47 0.01 -26.30
N LEU A 302 -20.94 -0.76 -27.26
CA LEU A 302 -20.56 -2.17 -27.04
C LEU A 302 -19.52 -2.33 -25.91
N ALA A 303 -18.61 -1.35 -25.75
CA ALA A 303 -17.65 -1.35 -24.64
C ALA A 303 -18.34 -1.17 -23.28
N SER A 304 -19.36 -0.31 -23.23
CA SER A 304 -20.20 -0.14 -22.05
C SER A 304 -20.99 -1.41 -21.74
N ASP A 305 -21.61 -2.02 -22.75
CA ASP A 305 -22.36 -3.28 -22.61
C ASP A 305 -21.47 -4.43 -22.12
N ALA A 306 -20.25 -4.52 -22.66
CA ALA A 306 -19.27 -5.52 -22.22
C ALA A 306 -18.85 -5.34 -20.74
N LEU A 307 -18.75 -4.10 -20.24
CA LEU A 307 -18.47 -3.85 -18.82
C LEU A 307 -19.67 -4.13 -17.91
N CYS A 308 -20.88 -3.91 -18.41
CA CYS A 308 -22.11 -4.26 -17.72
C CYS A 308 -22.39 -5.78 -17.72
N GLY A 309 -21.66 -6.56 -18.52
CA GLY A 309 -21.89 -7.99 -18.71
C GLY A 309 -23.12 -8.30 -19.56
N THR A 310 -23.64 -7.32 -20.31
CA THR A 310 -24.79 -7.50 -21.21
C THR A 310 -24.39 -7.97 -22.61
N LEU A 311 -23.09 -7.95 -22.92
CA LEU A 311 -22.51 -8.47 -24.17
C LEU A 311 -21.63 -9.70 -23.89
N ASP A 312 -21.93 -10.81 -24.56
CA ASP A 312 -21.17 -12.07 -24.47
C ASP A 312 -20.25 -12.26 -25.69
N GLU A 313 -19.33 -11.31 -25.89
CA GLU A 313 -18.35 -11.33 -26.99
C GLU A 313 -16.94 -11.08 -26.41
N PRO A 314 -16.25 -12.13 -25.90
CA PRO A 314 -15.02 -11.98 -25.14
C PRO A 314 -13.85 -11.43 -25.97
N ASP A 315 -13.85 -11.67 -27.27
CA ASP A 315 -12.83 -11.22 -28.21
C ASP A 315 -12.99 -9.75 -28.63
N LEU A 316 -14.18 -9.17 -28.41
CA LEU A 316 -14.41 -7.77 -28.70
C LEU A 316 -13.77 -6.90 -27.61
N MET A 317 -12.78 -6.08 -28.01
CA MET A 317 -12.04 -5.16 -27.13
C MET A 317 -11.53 -5.86 -25.86
N PRO A 318 -10.65 -6.87 -25.96
CA PRO A 318 -10.33 -7.80 -24.87
C PRO A 318 -9.58 -7.15 -23.69
N VAL A 319 -9.20 -5.88 -23.82
CA VAL A 319 -8.47 -5.13 -22.78
C VAL A 319 -9.46 -4.28 -21.99
N THR A 320 -9.68 -4.63 -20.72
CA THR A 320 -10.60 -3.91 -19.81
C THR A 320 -10.33 -2.41 -19.76
N ARG A 321 -9.07 -1.97 -19.81
CA ARG A 321 -8.74 -0.53 -19.82
C ARG A 321 -9.31 0.21 -21.03
N VAL A 322 -9.30 -0.43 -22.20
CA VAL A 322 -9.89 0.12 -23.43
C VAL A 322 -11.39 0.21 -23.26
N ARG A 323 -12.03 -0.85 -22.76
CA ARG A 323 -13.46 -0.86 -22.46
C ARG A 323 -13.84 0.29 -21.50
N GLN A 324 -13.07 0.49 -20.44
CA GLN A 324 -13.31 1.54 -19.44
C GLN A 324 -13.27 2.95 -20.06
N LEU A 325 -12.30 3.25 -20.91
CA LEU A 325 -12.16 4.55 -21.55
C LEU A 325 -13.26 4.82 -22.58
N LEU A 326 -13.67 3.80 -23.33
CA LEU A 326 -14.75 3.88 -24.31
C LEU A 326 -16.14 3.95 -23.66
N ALA A 327 -16.36 3.21 -22.57
CA ALA A 327 -17.59 3.32 -21.80
C ALA A 327 -17.76 4.73 -21.22
N ALA A 328 -16.69 5.32 -20.67
CA ALA A 328 -16.71 6.71 -20.21
C ALA A 328 -17.04 7.70 -21.35
N ARG A 329 -16.54 7.46 -22.56
CA ARG A 329 -16.91 8.24 -23.75
C ARG A 329 -18.40 8.11 -24.08
N HIS A 330 -18.94 6.89 -24.05
CA HIS A 330 -20.36 6.63 -24.32
C HIS A 330 -21.29 7.26 -23.29
N LEU A 331 -20.88 7.24 -22.02
CA LEU A 331 -21.65 7.77 -20.89
C LEU A 331 -21.59 9.30 -20.77
N ALA A 332 -20.63 9.96 -21.45
CA ALA A 332 -20.53 11.42 -21.44
C ALA A 332 -21.77 12.10 -22.06
N ASP A 333 -22.48 11.40 -22.95
CA ASP A 333 -23.73 11.87 -23.56
C ASP A 333 -24.99 11.38 -22.79
N GLN A 334 -24.81 10.76 -21.61
CA GLN A 334 -25.89 10.19 -20.79
C GLN A 334 -25.96 10.84 -19.41
N THR A 335 -26.94 10.42 -18.60
CA THR A 335 -27.04 10.85 -17.21
C THR A 335 -25.99 10.13 -16.34
N PRO A 336 -25.33 10.81 -15.39
CA PRO A 336 -24.34 10.18 -14.50
C PRO A 336 -24.87 9.02 -13.66
N LYS A 337 -26.19 9.00 -13.39
CA LYS A 337 -26.85 8.02 -12.53
C LYS A 337 -26.63 6.56 -12.94
N SER A 338 -26.60 6.26 -14.23
CA SER A 338 -26.37 4.88 -14.70
C SER A 338 -24.94 4.43 -14.36
N ALA A 339 -23.95 5.30 -14.55
CA ALA A 339 -22.56 5.04 -14.25
C ALA A 339 -22.32 4.89 -12.73
N VAL A 340 -22.96 5.74 -11.92
CA VAL A 340 -22.91 5.64 -10.45
C VAL A 340 -23.59 4.36 -9.95
N ALA A 341 -24.73 3.97 -10.54
CA ALA A 341 -25.40 2.71 -10.20
C ALA A 341 -24.50 1.50 -10.49
N ALA A 342 -23.82 1.48 -11.64
CA ALA A 342 -22.88 0.42 -11.99
C ALA A 342 -21.66 0.40 -11.06
N PHE A 343 -21.14 1.57 -10.69
CA PHE A 343 -20.09 1.71 -9.67
C PHE A 343 -20.50 1.14 -8.31
N ARG A 344 -21.72 1.38 -7.85
CA ARG A 344 -22.20 0.84 -6.57
C ARG A 344 -22.23 -0.70 -6.55
N VAL A 345 -22.35 -1.35 -7.71
CA VAL A 345 -22.32 -2.82 -7.83
C VAL A 345 -20.88 -3.36 -7.88
N ASN A 346 -20.00 -2.72 -8.66
CA ASN A 346 -18.59 -3.15 -8.78
C ASN A 346 -17.63 -1.94 -8.77
N PRO A 347 -17.32 -1.40 -7.59
CA PRO A 347 -16.51 -0.19 -7.47
C PRO A 347 -15.13 -0.28 -8.13
N PRO A 348 -14.34 -1.36 -7.97
CA PRO A 348 -13.03 -1.47 -8.61
C PRO A 348 -13.07 -1.39 -10.14
N LEU A 349 -14.06 -2.03 -10.77
CA LEU A 349 -14.20 -2.05 -12.23
C LEU A 349 -14.59 -0.68 -12.78
N TRP A 350 -15.44 0.05 -12.05
CA TRP A 350 -16.09 1.28 -12.52
C TRP A 350 -15.42 2.57 -12.03
N ALA A 351 -14.59 2.53 -10.99
CA ALA A 351 -13.83 3.72 -10.56
C ALA A 351 -13.00 4.33 -11.70
N PRO A 352 -12.26 3.55 -12.53
CA PRO A 352 -11.55 4.11 -13.68
C PRO A 352 -12.48 4.72 -14.75
N VAL A 353 -13.69 4.17 -14.93
CA VAL A 353 -14.70 4.71 -15.86
C VAL A 353 -15.15 6.09 -15.38
N LEU A 354 -15.51 6.20 -14.11
CA LEU A 354 -15.97 7.45 -13.51
C LEU A 354 -14.89 8.53 -13.47
N ARG A 355 -13.62 8.17 -13.26
CA ARG A 355 -12.49 9.14 -13.39
C ARG A 355 -12.37 9.69 -14.82
N SER A 356 -12.48 8.82 -15.82
CA SER A 356 -12.45 9.23 -17.23
C SER A 356 -13.68 10.08 -17.59
N LEU A 357 -14.86 9.67 -17.12
CA LEU A 357 -16.11 10.41 -17.31
C LEU A 357 -16.02 11.82 -16.67
N ALA A 358 -15.54 11.92 -15.44
CA ALA A 358 -15.37 13.20 -14.75
C ALA A 358 -14.42 14.15 -15.49
N ARG A 359 -13.33 13.63 -16.07
CA ARG A 359 -12.44 14.42 -16.94
C ARG A 359 -13.16 14.93 -18.19
N ARG A 360 -13.97 14.09 -18.84
CA ARG A 360 -14.77 14.48 -20.01
C ARG A 360 -15.85 15.52 -19.67
N LEU A 361 -16.39 15.45 -18.45
CA LEU A 361 -17.40 16.38 -17.94
C LEU A 361 -16.78 17.64 -17.28
N SER A 362 -15.46 17.77 -17.28
CA SER A 362 -14.77 18.90 -16.64
C SER A 362 -15.27 20.24 -17.21
N GLY A 363 -15.59 21.19 -16.33
CA GLY A 363 -16.15 22.49 -16.69
C GLY A 363 -17.65 22.50 -16.99
N THR A 364 -18.35 21.36 -16.86
CA THR A 364 -19.81 21.27 -17.02
C THR A 364 -20.54 21.17 -15.68
N ALA A 365 -21.82 21.55 -15.64
CA ALA A 365 -22.67 21.36 -14.46
C ALA A 365 -22.90 19.88 -14.12
N ILE A 366 -22.80 18.99 -15.12
CA ILE A 366 -23.01 17.55 -14.97
C ILE A 366 -21.93 16.91 -14.10
N LEU A 367 -20.71 17.48 -14.05
CA LEU A 367 -19.68 16.99 -13.12
C LEU A 367 -20.12 17.16 -11.66
N ALA A 368 -20.76 18.29 -11.32
CA ALA A 368 -21.30 18.50 -9.97
C ALA A 368 -22.46 17.53 -9.68
N GLU A 369 -23.29 17.21 -10.67
CA GLU A 369 -24.33 16.17 -10.54
C GLU A 369 -23.71 14.79 -10.29
N LEU A 370 -22.66 14.40 -11.03
CA LEU A 370 -21.94 13.14 -10.82
C LEU A 370 -21.36 13.05 -9.39
N VAL A 371 -20.72 14.12 -8.92
CA VAL A 371 -20.17 14.19 -7.55
C VAL A 371 -21.29 14.11 -6.51
N GLY A 372 -22.41 14.79 -6.74
CA GLY A 372 -23.60 14.70 -5.89
C GLY A 372 -24.15 13.27 -5.82
N ASP A 373 -24.38 12.63 -6.97
CA ASP A 373 -24.88 11.26 -7.08
C ASP A 373 -23.96 10.23 -6.37
N LEU A 374 -22.64 10.45 -6.38
CA LEU A 374 -21.68 9.62 -5.65
C LEU A 374 -21.81 9.72 -4.13
N LEU A 375 -22.23 10.88 -3.62
CA LEU A 375 -22.41 11.14 -2.19
C LEU A 375 -23.78 10.69 -1.66
N GLU A 376 -24.75 10.45 -2.54
CA GLU A 376 -26.07 9.99 -2.16
C GLU A 376 -26.06 8.57 -1.55
N GLY A 377 -27.06 8.31 -0.70
CA GLY A 377 -27.29 7.00 -0.09
C GLY A 377 -26.50 6.75 1.21
N GLU A 378 -26.50 5.47 1.60
CA GLU A 378 -25.90 4.96 2.83
C GLU A 378 -25.13 3.65 2.56
N GLY A 379 -24.37 3.18 3.56
CA GLY A 379 -23.58 1.96 3.48
C GLY A 379 -22.28 2.10 2.69
N ASP A 380 -21.55 0.98 2.56
CA ASP A 380 -20.19 0.93 2.01
C ASP A 380 -20.07 1.46 0.58
N ALA A 381 -21.09 1.25 -0.26
CA ALA A 381 -21.08 1.73 -1.64
C ALA A 381 -21.11 3.28 -1.71
N SER A 382 -21.89 3.94 -0.84
CA SER A 382 -21.92 5.39 -0.73
C SER A 382 -20.59 5.93 -0.16
N LEU A 383 -19.99 5.24 0.81
CA LEU A 383 -18.68 5.61 1.35
C LEU A 383 -17.55 5.50 0.29
N ARG A 384 -17.54 4.42 -0.52
CA ARG A 384 -16.64 4.32 -1.68
C ARG A 384 -16.92 5.41 -2.72
N GLY A 385 -18.18 5.81 -2.86
CA GLY A 385 -18.57 6.96 -3.68
C GLY A 385 -17.93 8.26 -3.18
N ALA A 386 -17.93 8.52 -1.88
CA ALA A 386 -17.28 9.68 -1.27
C ALA A 386 -15.75 9.65 -1.44
N LEU A 387 -15.10 8.48 -1.32
CA LEU A 387 -13.68 8.31 -1.63
C LEU A 387 -13.38 8.74 -3.06
N LEU A 388 -14.11 8.17 -4.03
CA LEU A 388 -13.91 8.52 -5.42
C LEU A 388 -14.20 10.00 -5.68
N ALA A 389 -15.31 10.54 -5.16
CA ALA A 389 -15.70 11.94 -5.30
C ALA A 389 -14.62 12.91 -4.79
N SER A 390 -13.87 12.55 -3.74
CA SER A 390 -12.75 13.34 -3.22
C SER A 390 -11.58 13.46 -4.20
N GLU A 391 -11.45 12.53 -5.16
CA GLU A 391 -10.47 12.59 -6.24
C GLU A 391 -10.95 13.41 -7.45
N LEU A 392 -12.27 13.56 -7.60
CA LEU A 392 -12.90 14.13 -8.80
C LEU A 392 -13.20 15.63 -8.68
N SER A 393 -13.36 16.15 -7.47
CA SER A 393 -13.82 17.52 -7.24
C SER A 393 -12.85 18.32 -6.38
N THR A 394 -12.60 19.56 -6.80
CA THR A 394 -11.94 20.60 -6.00
C THR A 394 -12.91 21.73 -5.66
N ASP A 395 -14.21 21.54 -5.90
CA ASP A 395 -15.22 22.54 -5.63
C ASP A 395 -15.50 22.63 -4.13
N GLY A 396 -15.34 23.84 -3.58
CA GLY A 396 -15.57 24.16 -2.18
C GLY A 396 -16.98 23.79 -1.69
N ALA A 397 -17.98 23.76 -2.58
CA ALA A 397 -19.35 23.36 -2.24
C ALA A 397 -19.43 21.91 -1.69
N PHE A 398 -18.52 21.03 -2.12
CA PHE A 398 -18.49 19.64 -1.68
C PHE A 398 -17.53 19.38 -0.52
N HIS A 399 -16.72 20.37 -0.10
CA HIS A 399 -15.70 20.16 0.94
C HIS A 399 -16.29 19.62 2.25
N LEU A 400 -17.34 20.26 2.78
CA LEU A 400 -17.94 19.84 4.05
C LEU A 400 -18.65 18.47 3.93
N PRO A 401 -19.54 18.22 2.94
CA PRO A 401 -20.14 16.90 2.75
C PRO A 401 -19.12 15.78 2.55
N LEU A 402 -18.03 16.05 1.81
CA LEU A 402 -16.93 15.09 1.63
C LEU A 402 -16.22 14.83 2.95
N ALA A 403 -15.81 15.88 3.67
CA ALA A 403 -15.11 15.74 4.94
C ALA A 403 -15.94 14.92 5.96
N GLU A 404 -17.25 15.13 6.05
CA GLU A 404 -18.13 14.36 6.92
C GLU A 404 -18.18 12.87 6.55
N ARG A 405 -18.27 12.55 5.26
CA ARG A 405 -18.31 11.15 4.78
C ARG A 405 -16.95 10.46 4.93
N LEU A 406 -15.86 11.15 4.64
CA LEU A 406 -14.49 10.66 4.82
C LEU A 406 -14.16 10.44 6.29
N LEU A 407 -14.59 11.36 7.16
CA LEU A 407 -14.48 11.21 8.61
C LEU A 407 -15.23 9.96 9.09
N LYS A 408 -16.46 9.74 8.60
CA LYS A 408 -17.23 8.53 8.93
C LYS A 408 -16.47 7.26 8.58
N ILE A 409 -15.80 7.20 7.41
CA ILE A 409 -14.95 6.06 7.02
C ILE A 409 -13.86 5.81 8.08
N VAL A 410 -13.15 6.86 8.49
CA VAL A 410 -12.06 6.79 9.48
C VAL A 410 -12.57 6.37 10.86
N GLU A 411 -13.61 7.03 11.37
CA GLU A 411 -14.06 6.86 12.76
C GLU A 411 -14.81 5.55 13.02
N THR A 412 -15.64 5.10 12.08
CA THR A 412 -16.43 3.88 12.29
C THR A 412 -15.68 2.60 11.95
N GLY A 413 -14.48 2.72 11.37
CA GLY A 413 -13.76 1.55 10.86
C GLY A 413 -14.47 0.91 9.67
N ALA A 414 -15.29 1.69 8.95
CA ALA A 414 -15.96 1.21 7.75
C ALA A 414 -14.95 1.02 6.63
N LEU A 415 -15.23 0.09 5.71
CA LEU A 415 -14.33 -0.26 4.61
C LEU A 415 -12.99 -0.88 5.07
N THR A 416 -12.19 -1.30 4.09
CA THR A 416 -10.88 -1.90 4.36
C THR A 416 -9.89 -0.88 4.92
N PRO A 417 -8.83 -1.29 5.64
CA PRO A 417 -7.80 -0.37 6.12
C PRO A 417 -7.19 0.49 5.00
N GLY A 418 -6.96 -0.09 3.81
CA GLY A 418 -6.42 0.64 2.66
C GLY A 418 -7.35 1.76 2.17
N GLU A 419 -8.66 1.50 2.13
CA GLU A 419 -9.69 2.50 1.80
C GLU A 419 -9.80 3.56 2.90
N ARG A 420 -9.66 3.18 4.17
CA ARG A 420 -9.61 4.12 5.28
C ARG A 420 -8.42 5.06 5.19
N GLU A 421 -7.23 4.56 4.86
CA GLU A 421 -6.05 5.43 4.72
C GLU A 421 -6.21 6.40 3.53
N GLN A 422 -6.85 5.98 2.44
CA GLN A 422 -7.22 6.91 1.36
C GLN A 422 -8.17 8.00 1.89
N ALA A 423 -9.18 7.63 2.69
CA ALA A 423 -10.08 8.59 3.30
C ALA A 423 -9.34 9.55 4.25
N GLY A 424 -8.43 9.03 5.06
CA GLY A 424 -7.63 9.82 6.00
C GLY A 424 -6.74 10.85 5.29
N ARG A 425 -6.13 10.49 4.16
CA ARG A 425 -5.35 11.41 3.33
C ARG A 425 -6.20 12.51 2.72
N ALA A 426 -7.33 12.14 2.12
CA ALA A 426 -8.27 13.11 1.55
C ALA A 426 -8.82 14.06 2.64
N LEU A 427 -9.21 13.51 3.79
CA LEU A 427 -9.66 14.28 4.96
C LEU A 427 -8.57 15.22 5.48
N SER A 428 -7.32 14.76 5.54
CA SER A 428 -6.17 15.56 5.93
C SER A 428 -6.00 16.77 5.00
N ALA A 429 -6.14 16.58 3.69
CA ALA A 429 -6.00 17.64 2.69
C ALA A 429 -7.18 18.63 2.71
N LEU A 430 -8.40 18.14 2.94
CA LEU A 430 -9.61 18.96 3.04
C LEU A 430 -9.72 19.74 4.37
N GLY A 431 -8.95 19.34 5.37
CA GLY A 431 -9.02 19.89 6.72
C GLY A 431 -9.79 18.94 7.64
N ASP A 432 -9.03 18.12 8.36
CA ASP A 432 -9.57 17.17 9.32
C ASP A 432 -10.27 17.91 10.48
N PRO A 433 -11.59 17.74 10.65
CA PRO A 433 -12.38 18.52 11.60
C PRO A 433 -12.26 18.01 13.04
N ARG A 434 -11.60 16.86 13.27
CA ARG A 434 -11.41 16.30 14.62
C ARG A 434 -10.50 17.20 15.46
N ASP A 435 -10.74 17.21 16.77
CA ASP A 435 -9.78 17.73 17.74
C ASP A 435 -8.61 16.74 17.90
N LEU A 436 -7.62 16.85 17.03
CA LEU A 436 -6.40 16.02 17.07
C LEU A 436 -5.47 16.39 18.24
N GLU A 437 -5.82 17.41 19.05
CA GLU A 437 -5.14 17.80 20.28
C GLU A 437 -5.93 17.40 21.53
N ALA A 438 -7.00 16.61 21.37
CA ALA A 438 -7.83 16.14 22.48
C ALA A 438 -7.00 15.35 23.50
N LEU A 439 -7.39 15.44 24.77
CA LEU A 439 -6.73 14.75 25.88
C LEU A 439 -7.68 13.74 26.55
N ALA A 440 -7.19 12.54 26.82
CA ALA A 440 -7.84 11.54 27.66
C ALA A 440 -7.44 11.76 29.13
N SER A 441 -8.41 11.69 30.03
CA SER A 441 -8.17 11.75 31.48
C SER A 441 -7.87 10.35 32.03
N VAL A 442 -6.71 10.20 32.67
CA VAL A 442 -6.30 8.96 33.35
C VAL A 442 -6.30 9.21 34.86
N PRO A 443 -7.21 8.58 35.63
CA PRO A 443 -7.34 8.83 37.06
C PRO A 443 -6.14 8.27 37.83
N ALA A 444 -5.81 8.83 38.99
CA ALA A 444 -4.83 8.21 39.90
C ALA A 444 -5.26 6.79 40.31
N GLY A 445 -4.29 5.90 40.53
CA GLY A 445 -4.57 4.52 40.92
C GLY A 445 -3.46 3.54 40.62
N SER A 446 -3.67 2.30 41.06
CA SER A 446 -2.74 1.18 40.88
C SER A 446 -3.18 0.31 39.72
N PHE A 447 -2.22 -0.12 38.90
CA PHE A 447 -2.42 -1.05 37.78
C PHE A 447 -1.26 -2.06 37.72
N THR A 448 -1.41 -3.15 36.97
CA THR A 448 -0.29 -4.04 36.65
C THR A 448 0.59 -3.35 35.61
N PHE A 449 1.87 -3.16 35.92
CA PHE A 449 2.88 -2.66 35.01
C PHE A 449 3.83 -3.79 34.59
N GLY A 450 4.08 -3.90 33.29
CA GLY A 450 4.92 -4.95 32.68
C GLY A 450 4.18 -6.26 32.40
N SER A 451 4.91 -7.23 31.85
CA SER A 451 4.43 -8.57 31.52
C SER A 451 5.57 -9.57 31.40
N ASP A 452 5.26 -10.86 31.51
CA ASP A 452 6.23 -11.97 31.32
C ASP A 452 6.45 -12.34 29.84
N THR A 453 5.86 -11.61 28.90
CA THR A 453 5.99 -11.88 27.46
C THR A 453 7.33 -11.46 26.87
N HIS A 454 8.12 -10.64 27.57
CA HIS A 454 9.46 -10.26 27.16
C HIS A 454 10.38 -9.98 28.37
N PRO A 455 11.68 -10.32 28.32
CA PRO A 455 12.60 -10.12 29.47
C PRO A 455 12.71 -8.67 29.95
N ASN A 456 12.54 -7.70 29.05
CA ASN A 456 12.69 -6.28 29.40
C ASN A 456 11.47 -5.72 30.14
N SER A 457 10.29 -6.34 30.02
CA SER A 457 9.04 -5.94 30.69
C SER A 457 8.73 -6.79 31.93
N ALA A 458 9.49 -7.85 32.19
CA ALA A 458 9.28 -8.78 33.29
C ALA A 458 10.04 -8.38 34.57
N PRO A 459 9.53 -8.69 35.78
CA PRO A 459 8.24 -9.31 36.04
C PRO A 459 7.09 -8.28 36.10
N PRO A 460 5.83 -8.68 35.84
CA PRO A 460 4.66 -7.86 36.09
C PRO A 460 4.54 -7.55 37.59
N HIS A 461 4.15 -6.32 37.93
CA HIS A 461 3.99 -5.88 39.32
C HIS A 461 3.00 -4.72 39.43
N ALA A 462 2.43 -4.51 40.61
CA ALA A 462 1.54 -3.38 40.85
C ALA A 462 2.34 -2.08 40.92
N LEU A 463 1.87 -1.04 40.21
CA LEU A 463 2.46 0.29 40.23
C LEU A 463 1.34 1.34 40.33
N THR A 464 1.55 2.35 41.15
CA THR A 464 0.63 3.48 41.31
C THR A 464 1.14 4.68 40.52
N VAL A 465 0.26 5.32 39.75
CA VAL A 465 0.56 6.61 39.10
C VAL A 465 -0.49 7.65 39.50
N ALA A 466 -0.09 8.92 39.49
CA ALA A 466 -0.96 10.05 39.78
C ALA A 466 -2.01 10.26 38.67
N THR A 467 -2.91 11.22 38.87
CA THR A 467 -3.84 11.65 37.82
C THR A 467 -3.07 12.46 36.79
N PHE A 468 -3.30 12.19 35.51
CA PHE A 468 -2.74 12.97 34.40
C PHE A 468 -3.71 12.98 33.23
N ARG A 469 -3.46 13.85 32.25
CA ARG A 469 -4.12 13.85 30.96
C ARG A 469 -3.11 13.50 29.88
N ILE A 470 -3.49 12.73 28.88
CA ILE A 470 -2.59 12.30 27.79
C ILE A 470 -3.26 12.52 26.45
N GLY A 471 -2.49 12.86 25.41
CA GLY A 471 -3.00 13.02 24.05
C GLY A 471 -3.80 11.80 23.60
N VAL A 472 -5.01 12.02 23.07
CA VAL A 472 -5.83 10.95 22.47
C VAL A 472 -5.12 10.36 21.24
N TYR A 473 -4.36 11.17 20.53
CA TYR A 473 -3.54 10.80 19.38
C TYR A 473 -2.05 11.13 19.61
N PRO A 474 -1.11 10.50 18.88
CA PRO A 474 0.24 11.02 18.76
C PRO A 474 0.23 12.45 18.20
N VAL A 475 1.28 13.22 18.47
CA VAL A 475 1.41 14.57 17.89
C VAL A 475 1.47 14.47 16.37
N THR A 476 0.60 15.20 15.68
CA THR A 476 0.47 15.15 14.22
C THR A 476 1.44 16.07 13.51
N ASN A 477 1.70 15.79 12.23
CA ASN A 477 2.47 16.63 11.32
C ASN A 477 1.95 18.07 11.30
N ARG A 478 0.62 18.28 11.33
CA ARG A 478 0.01 19.61 11.39
C ARG A 478 0.52 20.42 12.57
N ARG A 479 0.44 19.85 13.77
CA ARG A 479 0.78 20.56 15.01
C ARG A 479 2.28 20.72 15.16
N TYR A 480 3.06 19.69 14.83
CA TYR A 480 4.51 19.79 14.84
C TYR A 480 5.04 20.78 13.80
N GLY A 481 4.43 20.81 12.60
CA GLY A 481 4.75 21.80 11.57
C GLY A 481 4.48 23.25 11.99
N GLN A 482 3.48 23.50 12.85
CA GLN A 482 3.26 24.82 13.45
C GLN A 482 4.41 25.20 14.41
N PHE A 483 4.87 24.27 15.24
CA PHE A 483 6.04 24.46 16.10
C PHE A 483 7.30 24.76 15.29
N VAL A 484 7.55 23.99 14.24
CA VAL A 484 8.71 24.20 13.34
C VAL A 484 8.69 25.60 12.75
N ARG A 485 7.55 26.05 12.22
CA ARG A 485 7.42 27.41 11.67
C ARG A 485 7.57 28.50 12.72
N ALA A 486 7.00 28.30 13.92
CA ALA A 486 7.05 29.28 15.00
C ALA A 486 8.45 29.45 15.61
N THR A 487 9.28 28.41 15.56
CA THR A 487 10.59 28.38 16.22
C THR A 487 11.77 28.34 15.25
N ASN A 488 11.49 28.23 13.94
CA ASN A 488 12.48 28.00 12.89
C ASN A 488 13.37 26.76 13.14
N ARG A 489 12.81 25.72 13.79
CA ARG A 489 13.53 24.50 14.11
C ARG A 489 13.67 23.60 12.88
N PRO A 490 14.87 23.08 12.57
CA PRO A 490 15.03 22.14 11.45
C PRO A 490 14.17 20.89 11.63
N TRP A 491 13.50 20.45 10.56
CA TRP A 491 12.76 19.20 10.54
C TRP A 491 12.89 18.55 9.16
N GLN A 492 13.58 17.42 9.11
CA GLN A 492 13.89 16.70 7.86
C GLN A 492 12.95 15.49 7.71
N SER A 493 11.64 15.75 7.70
CA SER A 493 10.66 14.73 7.37
C SER A 493 10.18 14.90 5.93
N PRO A 494 10.36 13.90 5.04
CA PRO A 494 9.94 13.99 3.64
C PRO A 494 8.46 14.33 3.46
N ASP A 495 7.61 13.85 4.36
CA ASP A 495 6.16 14.01 4.31
C ASP A 495 5.63 15.04 5.32
N GLY A 496 6.49 15.63 6.16
CA GLY A 496 6.07 16.40 7.34
C GLY A 496 5.18 17.62 7.05
N PHE A 497 5.31 18.22 5.86
CA PHE A 497 4.47 19.34 5.41
C PHE A 497 3.49 18.97 4.29
N SER A 498 3.38 17.68 3.94
CA SER A 498 2.44 17.26 2.90
C SER A 498 0.99 17.51 3.33
N PRO A 499 0.14 18.16 2.50
CA PRO A 499 -1.27 18.38 2.82
C PRO A 499 -2.05 17.10 3.15
N GLU A 500 -1.75 16.00 2.44
CA GLU A 500 -2.38 14.70 2.64
C GLU A 500 -1.90 13.96 3.90
N ARG A 501 -0.87 14.49 4.58
CA ARG A 501 -0.22 13.82 5.72
C ARG A 501 -0.27 14.67 6.99
N GLN A 502 -0.99 15.79 6.99
CA GLN A 502 -1.13 16.67 8.15
C GLN A 502 -1.72 15.96 9.37
N SER A 503 -2.65 15.02 9.17
CA SER A 503 -3.23 14.20 10.24
C SER A 503 -2.45 12.91 10.55
N ALA A 504 -1.31 12.65 9.91
CA ALA A 504 -0.41 11.56 10.29
C ALA A 504 0.50 12.00 11.46
N PRO A 505 1.04 11.06 12.27
CA PRO A 505 2.01 11.38 13.31
C PRO A 505 3.26 12.08 12.75
N ALA A 506 3.76 13.04 13.52
CA ALA A 506 5.06 13.64 13.29
C ALA A 506 6.18 12.63 13.62
N THR A 507 7.06 12.41 12.65
CA THR A 507 8.22 11.51 12.77
C THR A 507 9.51 12.21 12.32
N ASP A 508 10.62 11.48 12.24
CA ASP A 508 11.93 12.01 11.87
C ASP A 508 12.39 13.14 12.81
N LEU A 509 12.16 12.93 14.11
CA LEU A 509 12.48 13.86 15.18
C LEU A 509 13.14 13.15 16.37
N THR A 510 14.01 13.87 17.05
CA THR A 510 14.76 13.38 18.22
C THR A 510 13.95 13.53 19.50
N TRP A 511 14.38 12.87 20.58
CA TRP A 511 13.80 13.07 21.91
C TRP A 511 13.92 14.54 22.37
N ARG A 512 15.02 15.21 22.00
CA ARG A 512 15.23 16.63 22.33
C ARG A 512 14.26 17.53 21.58
N ASP A 513 13.96 17.21 20.32
CA ASP A 513 12.96 17.93 19.54
C ASP A 513 11.57 17.80 20.17
N ALA A 514 11.20 16.58 20.58
CA ALA A 514 9.92 16.31 21.24
C ALA A 514 9.77 17.09 22.56
N ASN A 515 10.82 17.16 23.39
CA ASN A 515 10.80 17.99 24.60
C ASN A 515 10.70 19.49 24.32
N ALA A 516 11.44 19.98 23.31
CA ALA A 516 11.35 21.38 22.90
C ALA A 516 9.94 21.74 22.39
N PHE A 517 9.29 20.82 21.68
CA PHE A 517 7.89 20.95 21.31
C PHE A 517 6.98 21.03 22.53
N CYS A 518 7.16 20.15 23.53
CA CYS A 518 6.37 20.19 24.77
C CYS A 518 6.53 21.51 25.54
N ALA A 519 7.76 22.03 25.64
CA ALA A 519 8.02 23.33 26.26
C ALA A 519 7.31 24.46 25.51
N TRP A 520 7.43 24.50 24.18
CA TRP A 520 6.71 25.47 23.34
C TRP A 520 5.20 25.34 23.50
N LEU A 521 4.67 24.11 23.51
CA LEU A 521 3.23 23.87 23.63
C LEU A 521 2.69 24.31 24.99
N THR A 522 3.49 24.16 26.05
CA THR A 522 3.17 24.67 27.39
C THR A 522 2.92 26.18 27.34
N ASP A 523 3.81 26.95 26.71
CA ASP A 523 3.65 28.41 26.62
C ASP A 523 2.49 28.82 25.71
N VAL A 524 2.22 28.06 24.65
CA VAL A 524 1.07 28.27 23.76
C VAL A 524 -0.23 28.02 24.51
N TRP A 525 -0.40 26.83 25.08
CA TRP A 525 -1.63 26.44 25.76
C TRP A 525 -1.90 27.22 27.04
N ARG A 526 -0.88 27.70 27.75
CA ARG A 526 -1.06 28.63 28.87
C ARG A 526 -1.64 29.97 28.41
N ARG A 527 -1.15 30.52 27.28
CA ARG A 527 -1.72 31.76 26.69
C ARG A 527 -3.13 31.56 26.16
N GLU A 528 -3.46 30.36 25.69
CA GLU A 528 -4.81 29.98 25.24
C GLU A 528 -5.75 29.65 26.41
N GLY A 529 -5.27 29.63 27.66
CA GLY A 529 -6.07 29.28 28.84
C GLY A 529 -6.43 27.80 28.95
N ARG A 530 -5.72 26.91 28.23
CA ARG A 530 -5.91 25.44 28.24
C ARG A 530 -5.16 24.73 29.37
N LEU A 531 -4.21 25.42 30.01
CA LEU A 531 -3.41 24.95 31.14
C LEU A 531 -3.58 25.88 32.33
N THR A 532 -3.57 25.32 33.54
CA THR A 532 -3.41 26.11 34.77
C THR A 532 -1.95 26.57 34.94
N GLU A 533 -1.70 27.44 35.92
CA GLU A 533 -0.34 27.88 36.28
C GLU A 533 0.56 26.73 36.77
N THR A 534 -0.05 25.68 37.31
CA THR A 534 0.67 24.52 37.87
C THR A 534 0.82 23.38 36.87
N GLU A 535 0.23 23.46 35.68
CA GLU A 535 0.29 22.42 34.66
C GLU A 535 1.35 22.73 33.59
N ILE A 536 1.94 21.65 33.07
CA ILE A 536 2.86 21.67 31.93
C ILE A 536 2.52 20.57 30.94
N VAL A 537 2.92 20.78 29.69
CA VAL A 537 3.00 19.72 28.67
C VAL A 537 4.39 19.10 28.74
N ARG A 538 4.46 17.77 28.77
CA ARG A 538 5.71 17.00 28.70
C ARG A 538 5.52 15.68 27.97
N LEU A 539 6.62 14.96 27.74
CA LEU A 539 6.56 13.55 27.36
C LEU A 539 6.02 12.70 28.53
N PRO A 540 5.36 11.56 28.23
CA PRO A 540 4.96 10.62 29.27
C PRO A 540 6.17 9.96 29.92
N THR A 541 6.06 9.65 31.21
CA THR A 541 6.87 8.57 31.79
C THR A 541 6.42 7.23 31.21
N GLU A 542 7.29 6.23 31.25
CA GLU A 542 6.94 4.88 30.78
C GLU A 542 5.69 4.30 31.50
N PRO A 543 5.52 4.44 32.84
CA PRO A 543 4.31 4.01 33.53
C PRO A 543 3.03 4.74 33.11
N GLU A 544 3.10 6.05 32.91
CA GLU A 544 1.94 6.84 32.45
C GLU A 544 1.50 6.38 31.07
N TRP A 545 2.47 6.15 30.17
CA TRP A 545 2.18 5.64 28.84
C TRP A 545 1.53 4.26 28.90
N GLU A 546 2.10 3.31 29.67
CA GLU A 546 1.53 1.95 29.75
C GLU A 546 0.14 1.95 30.36
N ARG A 547 -0.09 2.76 31.40
CA ARG A 547 -1.42 2.86 32.00
C ARG A 547 -2.44 3.44 31.03
N ALA A 548 -2.07 4.46 30.25
CA ALA A 548 -2.94 5.02 29.21
C ALA A 548 -3.29 4.00 28.11
N ALA A 549 -2.34 3.11 27.77
CA ALA A 549 -2.49 2.07 26.75
C ALA A 549 -3.31 0.88 27.24
N ARG A 550 -2.94 0.31 28.39
CA ARG A 550 -3.46 -0.94 28.94
C ARG A 550 -4.71 -0.72 29.80
N GLY A 551 -4.82 0.43 30.46
CA GLY A 551 -5.85 0.68 31.45
C GLY A 551 -5.73 -0.19 32.71
N ASP A 552 -6.82 -0.22 33.47
CA ASP A 552 -6.95 -1.02 34.69
C ASP A 552 -7.55 -2.42 34.38
N GLN A 553 -7.33 -2.92 33.16
CA GLN A 553 -7.85 -4.22 32.72
C GLN A 553 -7.34 -5.35 33.65
N PRO A 554 -8.23 -6.26 34.11
CA PRO A 554 -7.83 -7.33 35.01
C PRO A 554 -7.11 -8.44 34.24
N ASP A 555 -5.92 -8.81 34.70
CA ASP A 555 -5.19 -9.98 34.21
C ASP A 555 -5.88 -11.26 34.72
N ARG A 556 -6.85 -11.79 33.96
CA ARG A 556 -7.63 -13.00 34.32
C ARG A 556 -6.87 -14.30 34.01
N GLY A 557 -5.64 -14.41 34.50
CA GLY A 557 -4.76 -15.57 34.26
C GLY A 557 -4.00 -15.55 32.93
N GLN A 558 -4.19 -14.51 32.12
CA GLN A 558 -3.41 -14.22 30.92
C GLN A 558 -3.01 -12.74 30.94
N ALA A 559 -1.80 -12.43 30.47
CA ALA A 559 -1.31 -11.06 30.47
C ALA A 559 -2.08 -10.21 29.46
N ILE A 560 -2.68 -9.11 29.91
CA ILE A 560 -3.25 -8.09 29.03
C ILE A 560 -2.11 -7.25 28.47
N ILE A 561 -1.75 -7.50 27.22
CA ILE A 561 -0.61 -6.85 26.55
C ILE A 561 -1.04 -5.91 25.42
N TYR A 562 -2.30 -5.91 25.00
CA TYR A 562 -2.83 -4.98 24.00
C TYR A 562 -3.89 -4.06 24.61
N PRO A 563 -4.14 -2.89 24.00
CA PRO A 563 -5.22 -2.01 24.44
C PRO A 563 -6.59 -2.70 24.47
N TRP A 564 -6.80 -3.66 23.57
CA TRP A 564 -8.04 -4.43 23.41
C TRP A 564 -8.05 -5.80 24.11
N GLY A 565 -6.96 -6.19 24.80
CA GLY A 565 -6.95 -7.45 25.55
C GLY A 565 -5.62 -8.22 25.48
N HIS A 566 -5.72 -9.55 25.45
CA HIS A 566 -4.57 -10.47 25.48
C HIS A 566 -4.25 -11.08 24.12
N GLU A 567 -5.25 -11.31 23.27
CA GLU A 567 -5.09 -11.86 21.93
C GLU A 567 -4.89 -10.76 20.88
N TRP A 568 -4.08 -11.09 19.86
CA TRP A 568 -3.93 -10.23 18.70
C TRP A 568 -5.27 -10.09 17.98
N GLN A 569 -5.55 -8.88 17.50
CA GLN A 569 -6.74 -8.59 16.71
C GLN A 569 -6.34 -7.87 15.43
N ASP A 570 -6.65 -8.48 14.28
CA ASP A 570 -6.45 -7.84 12.99
C ASP A 570 -7.30 -6.57 12.89
N ASP A 571 -6.79 -5.58 12.15
CA ASP A 571 -7.46 -4.29 11.99
C ASP A 571 -7.68 -3.53 13.34
N ALA A 572 -6.87 -3.83 14.35
CA ALA A 572 -6.82 -3.05 15.59
C ALA A 572 -5.60 -2.12 15.69
N SER A 573 -4.61 -2.23 14.80
CA SER A 573 -3.45 -1.33 14.79
C SER A 573 -2.77 -1.22 13.43
N ASN A 574 -2.01 -0.14 13.23
CA ASN A 574 -1.06 -0.04 12.13
C ASN A 574 0.25 -0.75 12.52
N SER A 575 0.35 -2.04 12.25
CA SER A 575 1.54 -2.86 12.54
C SER A 575 2.12 -3.47 11.26
N GLU A 576 3.14 -4.31 11.40
CA GLU A 576 3.67 -5.09 10.26
C GLU A 576 2.56 -5.92 9.58
N GLU A 577 1.65 -6.48 10.39
CA GLU A 577 0.51 -7.28 9.96
C GLU A 577 -0.51 -6.46 9.13
N ALA A 578 -0.63 -5.15 9.35
CA ALA A 578 -1.49 -4.28 8.55
C ALA A 578 -0.93 -4.01 7.14
N GLY A 579 0.37 -4.23 6.91
CA GLY A 579 0.98 -4.20 5.58
C GLY A 579 1.14 -2.81 4.94
N PHE A 580 0.89 -1.72 5.68
CA PHE A 580 1.09 -0.36 5.18
C PHE A 580 2.57 0.01 5.04
N ASN A 581 3.42 -0.48 5.95
CA ASN A 581 4.86 -0.16 6.01
C ASN A 581 5.17 1.35 5.99
N THR A 582 4.25 2.16 6.51
CA THR A 582 4.38 3.60 6.71
C THR A 582 3.34 4.07 7.72
N THR A 583 3.51 5.28 8.25
CA THR A 583 2.48 5.91 9.09
C THR A 583 1.21 6.13 8.28
N CYS A 584 0.06 6.12 8.94
CA CYS A 584 -1.24 6.50 8.38
C CYS A 584 -1.86 7.66 9.17
N THR A 585 -3.04 8.12 8.76
CA THR A 585 -3.82 9.10 9.55
C THR A 585 -4.08 8.59 10.97
N VAL A 586 -3.97 9.45 11.98
CA VAL A 586 -4.23 9.05 13.38
C VAL A 586 -5.68 8.61 13.59
N GLY A 587 -5.87 7.62 14.46
CA GLY A 587 -7.19 7.08 14.79
C GLY A 587 -7.83 6.20 13.72
N LEU A 588 -7.05 5.73 12.73
CA LEU A 588 -7.55 4.90 11.62
C LEU A 588 -8.10 3.54 12.06
N PHE A 589 -7.66 3.07 13.23
CA PHE A 589 -7.97 1.74 13.77
C PHE A 589 -8.83 1.87 15.04
N PRO A 590 -10.16 2.06 14.90
CA PRO A 590 -11.04 2.29 16.06
C PRO A 590 -11.18 1.08 16.99
N LYS A 591 -10.94 -0.15 16.51
CA LYS A 591 -10.86 -1.35 17.35
C LYS A 591 -9.67 -1.31 18.31
N GLY A 592 -8.64 -0.53 17.98
CA GLY A 592 -7.41 -0.38 18.76
C GLY A 592 -7.50 0.58 19.94
N ARG A 593 -8.67 1.20 20.16
CA ARG A 593 -8.84 2.25 21.16
C ARG A 593 -8.63 1.71 22.58
N SER A 594 -7.79 2.38 23.36
CA SER A 594 -7.51 1.99 24.74
C SER A 594 -8.72 2.18 25.66
N PRO A 595 -8.73 1.56 26.86
CA PRO A 595 -9.82 1.73 27.83
C PRO A 595 -10.07 3.18 28.25
N TYR A 596 -9.05 4.05 28.18
CA TYR A 596 -9.17 5.48 28.45
C TYR A 596 -9.43 6.32 27.19
N GLY A 597 -9.60 5.67 26.04
CA GLY A 597 -10.01 6.30 24.80
C GLY A 597 -8.88 6.76 23.88
N CYS A 598 -7.62 6.42 24.18
CA CYS A 598 -6.47 6.77 23.35
C CYS A 598 -6.40 5.86 22.11
N TYR A 599 -6.06 6.44 20.97
CA TYR A 599 -5.81 5.71 19.72
C TYR A 599 -4.33 5.49 19.52
N ASP A 600 -4.01 4.50 18.68
CA ASP A 600 -2.66 4.25 18.16
C ASP A 600 -1.64 3.95 19.28
N MET A 601 -2.10 3.38 20.41
CA MET A 601 -1.24 2.96 21.52
C MET A 601 -0.49 1.65 21.21
N ALA A 602 -0.88 0.93 20.16
CA ALA A 602 -0.15 -0.21 19.62
C ALA A 602 0.09 0.02 18.13
N GLY A 603 1.31 -0.18 17.66
CA GLY A 603 1.71 0.11 16.28
C GLY A 603 1.87 1.61 16.00
N GLN A 604 1.61 2.01 14.76
CA GLN A 604 1.71 3.38 14.24
C GLN A 604 3.13 3.97 14.30
N VAL A 605 3.57 4.45 15.47
CA VAL A 605 4.92 4.99 15.71
C VAL A 605 5.37 4.65 17.12
N TRP A 606 6.67 4.40 17.29
CA TRP A 606 7.27 4.33 18.62
C TRP A 606 7.13 5.69 19.28
N GLU A 607 6.70 5.73 20.53
CA GLU A 607 6.50 6.99 21.25
C GLU A 607 7.60 7.21 22.31
N TRP A 608 8.22 8.39 22.27
CA TRP A 608 9.22 8.83 23.24
C TRP A 608 8.67 8.95 24.67
N CYS A 609 9.37 8.36 25.63
CA CYS A 609 9.15 8.59 27.06
C CYS A 609 10.29 9.41 27.69
N THR A 610 10.05 9.97 28.88
CA THR A 610 11.10 10.59 29.72
C THR A 610 12.03 9.54 30.34
N THR A 611 11.50 8.35 30.60
CA THR A 611 12.19 7.26 31.31
C THR A 611 13.48 6.83 30.62
N LEU A 612 14.53 6.68 31.41
CA LEU A 612 15.84 6.21 30.99
C LEU A 612 15.84 4.69 30.76
N TRP A 613 16.56 4.26 29.74
CA TRP A 613 16.79 2.85 29.43
C TRP A 613 18.16 2.36 29.92
N GLY A 614 19.22 3.15 29.67
CA GLY A 614 20.62 2.77 29.84
C GLY A 614 21.41 2.95 28.54
N GLU A 615 22.68 2.54 28.53
CA GLU A 615 23.57 2.72 27.37
C GLU A 615 23.52 1.54 26.39
N ASP A 616 23.25 0.33 26.88
CA ASP A 616 23.16 -0.88 26.03
C ASP A 616 21.81 -0.93 25.30
N MET A 617 21.83 -1.16 23.98
CA MET A 617 20.61 -1.17 23.16
C MET A 617 19.64 -2.29 23.54
N ALA A 618 20.14 -3.49 23.80
CA ALA A 618 19.31 -4.69 23.97
C ALA A 618 18.86 -4.89 25.42
N THR A 619 19.67 -4.43 26.36
CA THR A 619 19.60 -4.77 27.77
C THR A 619 19.47 -3.51 28.61
N PRO A 620 18.31 -3.27 29.25
CA PRO A 620 18.13 -2.07 30.06
C PRO A 620 18.97 -2.12 31.34
N SER A 621 19.59 -1.00 31.67
CA SER A 621 20.15 -0.74 33.01
C SER A 621 19.01 -0.54 34.02
N PHE A 622 17.94 0.15 33.60
CA PHE A 622 16.74 0.40 34.39
C PHE A 622 15.68 -0.69 34.11
N ARG A 623 15.79 -1.81 34.83
CA ARG A 623 14.92 -2.99 34.67
C ARG A 623 13.61 -2.88 35.47
N CYS A 624 12.64 -3.74 35.14
CA CYS A 624 11.50 -4.03 36.01
C CYS A 624 11.95 -4.90 37.21
N PRO A 625 11.29 -4.84 38.38
CA PRO A 625 10.18 -3.95 38.73
C PRO A 625 10.54 -2.46 38.69
N TYR A 626 9.56 -1.61 38.42
CA TYR A 626 9.71 -0.17 38.36
C TYR A 626 10.01 0.39 39.75
N LYS A 627 11.05 1.22 39.85
CA LYS A 627 11.59 1.74 41.12
C LYS A 627 12.05 3.17 40.95
N ASN A 628 12.13 3.89 42.06
CA ASN A 628 12.78 5.19 42.10
C ASN A 628 14.30 5.01 42.23
N ASP A 629 14.97 4.79 41.10
CA ASP A 629 16.42 4.52 40.99
C ASP A 629 17.15 5.54 40.10
N GLY A 630 16.55 6.71 39.90
CA GLY A 630 17.08 7.75 39.01
C GLY A 630 16.66 7.59 37.54
N ARG A 631 15.80 6.61 37.20
CA ARG A 631 15.30 6.40 35.83
C ARG A 631 14.49 7.54 35.22
N GLU A 632 14.17 8.59 35.98
CA GLU A 632 13.52 9.81 35.48
C GLU A 632 14.47 11.03 35.49
N ASP A 633 15.79 10.83 35.62
CA ASP A 633 16.75 11.92 35.53
C ASP A 633 16.82 12.51 34.11
N SER A 634 16.22 13.69 33.96
CA SER A 634 16.22 14.46 32.71
C SER A 634 17.63 14.84 32.21
N ASN A 635 18.63 14.89 33.10
CA ASN A 635 19.99 15.35 32.80
C ASN A 635 20.96 14.21 32.44
N ALA A 636 20.46 12.98 32.25
CA ALA A 636 21.29 11.85 31.84
C ALA A 636 22.06 12.14 30.54
N GLY A 637 23.30 11.64 30.47
CA GLY A 637 24.23 11.88 29.37
C GLY A 637 23.71 11.43 28.00
N PRO A 638 24.32 11.92 26.89
CA PRO A 638 23.83 11.70 25.53
C PRO A 638 23.88 10.23 25.06
N ALA A 639 24.70 9.39 25.70
CA ALA A 639 24.75 7.95 25.43
C ALA A 639 23.61 7.17 26.13
N VAL A 640 22.95 7.78 27.12
CA VAL A 640 21.88 7.13 27.88
C VAL A 640 20.59 7.18 27.06
N ARG A 641 20.19 6.03 26.53
CA ARG A 641 19.00 5.86 25.72
C ARG A 641 17.74 6.17 26.53
N ARG A 642 16.68 6.61 25.86
CA ARG A 642 15.33 6.80 26.42
C ARG A 642 14.44 5.64 26.00
N VAL A 643 13.48 5.32 26.84
CA VAL A 643 12.47 4.28 26.55
C VAL A 643 11.58 4.74 25.38
N LEU A 644 11.28 3.80 24.49
CA LEU A 644 10.27 3.90 23.45
C LEU A 644 9.15 2.88 23.70
N ARG A 645 7.90 3.26 23.41
CA ARG A 645 6.71 2.44 23.68
C ARG A 645 5.81 2.26 22.45
N GLY A 646 4.98 1.21 22.46
CA GLY A 646 3.89 0.98 21.50
C GLY A 646 4.22 0.21 20.23
N GLY A 647 5.48 0.15 19.81
CA GLY A 647 5.81 -0.38 18.49
C GLY A 647 5.52 0.65 17.39
N CYS A 648 5.58 0.24 16.13
CA CYS A 648 5.29 1.10 14.97
C CYS A 648 4.73 0.27 13.80
N PHE A 649 4.44 0.90 12.67
CA PHE A 649 3.94 0.25 11.44
C PHE A 649 4.82 -0.90 10.88
N SER A 650 6.06 -1.07 11.35
CA SER A 650 6.93 -2.19 10.97
C SER A 650 7.31 -3.09 12.15
N SER A 651 6.54 -3.01 13.23
CA SER A 651 6.66 -3.89 14.39
C SER A 651 5.57 -4.94 14.29
N GLY A 652 5.93 -6.22 14.28
CA GLY A 652 4.96 -7.29 14.45
C GLY A 652 4.35 -7.31 15.85
N GLN A 653 3.34 -8.17 16.04
CA GLN A 653 2.48 -8.28 17.22
C GLN A 653 3.22 -8.32 18.57
N MET A 654 4.39 -8.96 18.65
CA MET A 654 5.18 -9.02 19.90
C MET A 654 5.69 -7.65 20.37
N LYS A 655 5.92 -6.72 19.44
CA LYS A 655 6.46 -5.38 19.70
C LYS A 655 5.37 -4.30 19.63
N ALA A 656 4.34 -4.50 18.82
CA ALA A 656 3.18 -3.62 18.71
C ALA A 656 2.19 -3.87 19.86
N CYS A 657 2.60 -3.59 21.09
CA CYS A 657 1.84 -3.89 22.30
C CYS A 657 2.10 -2.88 23.43
N CYS A 658 1.29 -2.94 24.49
CA CYS A 658 1.36 -2.06 25.64
C CYS A 658 2.66 -2.21 26.44
N THR A 659 3.25 -3.40 26.50
CA THR A 659 4.29 -3.72 27.51
C THR A 659 5.70 -3.82 26.94
N TYR A 660 5.87 -3.96 25.62
CA TYR A 660 7.20 -4.06 25.02
C TYR A 660 7.99 -2.76 25.14
N ARG A 661 9.23 -2.86 25.61
CA ARG A 661 10.12 -1.72 25.85
C ARG A 661 11.20 -1.66 24.78
N GLY A 662 11.14 -0.63 23.93
CA GLY A 662 12.22 -0.27 23.00
C GLY A 662 13.11 0.83 23.57
N SER A 663 14.19 1.17 22.87
CA SER A 663 15.05 2.28 23.26
C SER A 663 15.80 2.92 22.11
N LEU A 664 16.05 4.22 22.23
CA LEU A 664 16.89 4.96 21.31
C LEU A 664 17.63 6.09 22.03
N GLU A 665 18.84 6.41 21.56
CA GLU A 665 19.61 7.56 22.00
C GLU A 665 18.80 8.86 21.81
N PRO A 666 18.92 9.84 22.72
CA PRO A 666 18.12 11.06 22.68
C PRO A 666 18.32 11.92 21.42
N ASP A 667 19.44 11.75 20.71
CA ASP A 667 19.78 12.42 19.46
C ASP A 667 19.49 11.55 18.21
N GLY A 668 19.04 10.31 18.40
CA GLY A 668 18.61 9.42 17.33
C GLY A 668 17.20 9.72 16.87
N PHE A 669 16.90 9.45 15.59
CA PHE A 669 15.55 9.52 15.03
C PHE A 669 15.37 8.46 13.93
N TRP A 670 14.12 8.13 13.63
CA TRP A 670 13.74 7.20 12.56
C TRP A 670 12.30 7.50 12.09
N ARG A 671 11.96 7.13 10.86
CA ARG A 671 10.65 7.38 10.24
C ARG A 671 9.46 6.72 10.96
N GLY A 672 9.71 5.79 11.86
CA GLY A 672 8.70 5.16 12.71
C GLY A 672 8.78 5.59 14.19
N ASN A 673 9.51 6.66 14.51
CA ASN A 673 9.53 7.25 15.86
C ASN A 673 8.77 8.58 15.84
N GLY A 674 7.83 8.73 16.76
CA GLY A 674 7.10 9.95 17.05
C GLY A 674 6.97 10.13 18.55
N PHE A 675 5.91 10.80 18.99
CA PHE A 675 5.66 11.02 20.41
C PHE A 675 4.22 11.46 20.65
N ARG A 676 3.84 11.41 21.93
CA ARG A 676 2.57 11.89 22.46
C ARG A 676 2.85 12.75 23.68
N ILE A 677 1.92 13.62 23.99
CA ILE A 677 2.03 14.54 25.12
C ILE A 677 1.25 14.06 26.33
N VAL A 678 1.76 14.42 27.52
CA VAL A 678 1.06 14.39 28.80
C VAL A 678 0.92 15.81 29.32
N VAL A 679 -0.26 16.12 29.88
CA VAL A 679 -0.47 17.27 30.75
C VAL A 679 -0.56 16.78 32.19
N ALA A 680 0.34 17.28 33.02
CA ALA A 680 0.42 16.96 34.43
C ALA A 680 0.91 18.18 35.22
N PRO A 681 0.73 18.19 36.55
CA PRO A 681 1.34 19.20 37.40
C PRO A 681 2.86 19.26 37.22
N VAL A 682 3.45 20.43 37.45
CA VAL A 682 4.90 20.60 37.57
C VAL A 682 5.38 19.71 38.72
N ILE A 683 6.30 18.80 38.42
CA ILE A 683 6.89 17.85 39.39
C ILE A 683 8.02 18.55 40.14
#